data_AF-A0A952R410-F1
#
_entry.id   AF-A0A952R410-F1
#
_cell.length_a   1.000
_cell.length_b   1.000
_cell.length_c   1.000
_cell.angle_alpha   90.00
_cell.angle_beta   90.00
_cell.angle_gamma   90.00
#
_symmetry.space_group_name_H-M   'P 1'
#
loop_
_entity.id
_entity.type
_entity.pdbx_description
1 polymer ?
#
loop_
_entity_poly.entity_id
_entity_poly.type
_entity_poly.pdbx_seq_one_letter_code
_entity_poly.pdbx_strand_id
1 'polypeptide(L)'
;MTRLGSARQRSRRLLASLTLLLALCAAQSQGAVQTISDLTQGAPAGLDGLGNGIGYVTWQDGGGTSIDLSTVDVEPGDDLALPDQTGTESVLRVEHNIISWGGFTHAFSDDAFTNWVSRDYSAYEGMRFWFLGTGSGMPVQLDLFDNRNPDLPGDSAERWAFRFNDDSPEWKLVEVPFTSFQRRSDFQPGGAPNDGLGLDQMTGWALGFQPGHGVSHVARVEAYGDGGVVAEGVLTVSFASPVARVTEGDQVEFSVVLSEASEEAVSVRVFVRADSAAAFRDFVPVNELLVFPPGVTEVTFSLDTLQDSRQEGEERALAILDGPRGAQLGFQRRAIVVIEDDDPLDPDLIADFGSGDGGFVGTGGTSERVVETIDTAAAARPGQDRFEHMLAFTWQDEAALEARFGMPLDASHAEGLEFWYRGDGTGHEVTVTVLGARDEDRPWELVWSDEFDAPAGTQPDTRFWNFELGDGAPGNPGWGNAERQMYTRDPANVSMDGDGNLVIRALETGGDAPMCYYGNPCEYTSARITTAGKVEPMFGRIEARIKLPFGQGIWPAFWMLGNDFWQVSWPASGEIDIMEYIGKEPYRAHGSFHGPGHFGGNSLTRSTSLPDGAPIAEDYRIFAVEWAAGTITWYLDDVAYSTYTAAHVPAGTPWVGDHPYFLILNLAIGGYWPGYPDETTVFPQEMLVDYVRVYSATDTSERYEASFVDDADGWTLVRLPFSEFSRSTVQAEGAPNTDFARTALWGLDIGVIGGAGSAMIDQVRLYLGD
;
A
#
# COMPACT_ATOMS: atom_id res chain seq x y z
N MET A 1 -2.90 42.23 -63.50
CA MET A 1 -4.21 41.54 -63.57
C MET A 1 -4.00 40.08 -63.18
N THR A 2 -4.92 39.57 -62.34
CA THR A 2 -5.15 38.16 -61.95
C THR A 2 -4.01 37.37 -61.29
N ARG A 3 -4.00 37.37 -59.94
CA ARG A 3 -3.96 36.16 -59.06
C ARG A 3 -3.77 36.60 -57.59
N LEU A 4 -4.85 37.01 -56.92
CA LEU A 4 -4.88 37.31 -55.47
C LEU A 4 -6.25 36.96 -54.84
N GLY A 5 -6.93 35.95 -55.40
CA GLY A 5 -8.36 35.68 -55.10
C GLY A 5 -8.73 34.34 -54.47
N SER A 6 -7.82 33.38 -54.26
CA SER A 6 -8.23 32.01 -53.86
C SER A 6 -7.68 31.49 -52.53
N ALA A 7 -6.85 32.24 -51.79
CA ALA A 7 -6.30 31.78 -50.51
C ALA A 7 -7.12 32.21 -49.28
N ARG A 8 -7.98 33.24 -49.39
CA ARG A 8 -8.79 33.76 -48.26
C ARG A 8 -10.15 33.09 -48.07
N GLN A 9 -10.53 32.16 -48.96
CA GLN A 9 -11.85 31.51 -48.91
C GLN A 9 -11.81 30.05 -48.43
N ARG A 10 -10.62 29.43 -48.32
CA ARG A 10 -10.44 28.09 -47.74
C ARG A 10 -10.14 28.12 -46.23
N SER A 11 -9.59 29.21 -45.72
CA SER A 11 -9.32 29.42 -44.29
C SER A 11 -10.56 29.82 -43.46
N ARG A 12 -11.66 30.24 -44.09
CA ARG A 12 -12.92 30.56 -43.39
C ARG A 12 -13.91 29.39 -43.26
N ARG A 13 -13.67 28.26 -43.95
CA ARG A 13 -14.52 27.05 -43.83
C ARG A 13 -13.94 25.99 -42.90
N LEU A 14 -12.62 25.97 -42.64
CA LEU A 14 -12.07 25.14 -41.56
C LEU A 14 -12.29 25.75 -40.16
N LEU A 15 -12.31 27.09 -40.02
CA LEU A 15 -12.56 27.73 -38.73
C LEU A 15 -14.00 27.59 -38.24
N ALA A 16 -14.99 27.40 -39.13
CA ALA A 16 -16.40 27.23 -38.75
C ALA A 16 -16.79 25.78 -38.41
N SER A 17 -16.01 24.79 -38.86
CA SER A 17 -16.18 23.39 -38.47
C SER A 17 -15.39 23.02 -37.22
N LEU A 18 -14.33 23.78 -36.88
CA LEU A 18 -13.60 23.62 -35.63
C LEU A 18 -14.32 24.27 -34.44
N THR A 19 -15.05 25.38 -34.63
CA THR A 19 -15.89 25.96 -33.56
C THR A 19 -17.14 25.13 -33.26
N LEU A 20 -17.63 24.32 -34.20
CA LEU A 20 -18.77 23.43 -33.96
C LEU A 20 -18.36 22.07 -33.35
N LEU A 21 -17.11 21.63 -33.53
CA LEU A 21 -16.56 20.46 -32.80
C LEU A 21 -16.07 20.83 -31.39
N LEU A 22 -15.55 22.05 -31.18
CA LEU A 22 -15.20 22.54 -29.83
C LEU A 22 -16.42 22.93 -28.98
N ALA A 23 -17.55 23.27 -29.60
CA ALA A 23 -18.81 23.50 -28.87
C ALA A 23 -19.61 22.22 -28.57
N LEU A 24 -19.24 21.08 -29.15
CA LEU A 24 -19.81 19.76 -28.77
C LEU A 24 -18.94 18.98 -27.78
N CYS A 25 -17.70 19.41 -27.51
CA CYS A 25 -16.87 18.84 -26.44
C CYS A 25 -16.81 19.69 -25.17
N ALA A 26 -17.40 20.90 -25.16
CA ALA A 26 -17.52 21.76 -23.98
C ALA A 26 -18.92 21.73 -23.34
N ALA A 27 -19.69 20.69 -23.62
CA ALA A 27 -20.83 20.28 -22.81
C ALA A 27 -20.52 18.87 -22.26
N GLN A 28 -19.37 18.73 -21.61
CA GLN A 28 -19.21 17.70 -20.59
C GLN A 28 -20.09 18.12 -19.41
N SER A 29 -20.92 17.21 -18.93
CA SER A 29 -21.80 17.40 -17.79
C SER A 29 -21.01 17.98 -16.62
N GLN A 30 -21.37 19.18 -16.16
CA GLN A 30 -21.20 19.49 -14.75
C GLN A 30 -22.05 18.44 -14.02
N GLY A 31 -21.42 17.51 -13.30
CA GLY A 31 -22.13 16.54 -12.46
C GLY A 31 -23.06 17.28 -11.48
N ALA A 32 -24.12 16.62 -11.01
CA ALA A 32 -24.97 17.21 -9.98
C ALA A 32 -24.17 17.45 -8.69
N VAL A 33 -24.46 18.58 -8.05
CA VAL A 33 -23.84 19.01 -6.80
C VAL A 33 -24.98 19.29 -5.85
N GLN A 34 -24.96 18.67 -4.66
CA GLN A 34 -25.95 18.97 -3.63
C GLN A 34 -25.30 19.68 -2.45
N THR A 35 -25.84 20.85 -2.14
CA THR A 35 -25.43 21.64 -0.98
C THR A 35 -25.75 20.88 0.31
N ILE A 36 -24.71 20.61 1.10
CA ILE A 36 -24.81 20.05 2.45
C ILE A 36 -25.02 21.19 3.46
N SER A 37 -24.27 22.29 3.28
CA SER A 37 -24.43 23.54 4.04
C SER A 37 -23.98 24.75 3.21
N ASP A 38 -24.82 25.78 3.15
CA ASP A 38 -24.53 27.08 2.54
C ASP A 38 -24.17 28.18 3.55
N LEU A 39 -24.24 27.87 4.85
CA LEU A 39 -23.89 28.77 5.97
C LEU A 39 -24.68 30.09 6.03
N THR A 40 -25.74 30.24 5.25
CA THR A 40 -26.54 31.48 5.16
C THR A 40 -27.32 31.79 6.44
N GLN A 41 -27.55 30.79 7.29
CA GLN A 41 -28.16 30.94 8.61
C GLN A 41 -27.14 31.02 9.76
N GLY A 42 -25.86 31.19 9.43
CA GLY A 42 -24.78 31.14 10.40
C GLY A 42 -24.35 29.72 10.75
N ALA A 43 -23.74 29.55 11.93
CA ALA A 43 -23.35 28.27 12.50
C ALA A 43 -24.19 27.96 13.75
N PRO A 44 -25.51 27.71 13.61
CA PRO A 44 -26.38 27.45 14.76
C PRO A 44 -25.97 26.16 15.48
N ALA A 45 -26.07 26.17 16.81
CA ALA A 45 -25.73 25.06 17.69
C ALA A 45 -26.78 24.93 18.81
N GLY A 46 -26.99 23.72 19.31
CA GLY A 46 -28.03 23.45 20.31
C GLY A 46 -28.09 21.99 20.69
N LEU A 47 -29.15 21.61 21.39
CA LEU A 47 -29.33 20.25 21.91
C LEU A 47 -30.65 19.66 21.43
N ASP A 48 -30.65 18.36 21.09
CA ASP A 48 -31.88 17.61 20.85
C ASP A 48 -32.63 17.29 22.16
N GLY A 49 -33.80 16.64 22.04
CA GLY A 49 -34.62 16.24 23.19
C GLY A 49 -33.96 15.25 24.16
N LEU A 50 -32.82 14.67 23.79
CA LEU A 50 -32.01 13.75 24.62
C LEU A 50 -30.74 14.41 25.17
N GLY A 51 -30.49 15.67 24.83
CA GLY A 51 -29.31 16.42 25.26
C GLY A 51 -28.07 16.24 24.38
N ASN A 52 -28.21 15.67 23.17
CA ASN A 52 -27.10 15.56 22.22
C ASN A 52 -26.90 16.87 21.48
N GLY A 53 -25.64 17.23 21.19
CA GLY A 53 -25.32 18.38 20.36
C GLY A 53 -25.83 18.23 18.92
N ILE A 54 -26.52 19.26 18.41
CA ILE A 54 -26.99 19.35 17.02
C ILE A 54 -26.58 20.69 16.39
N GLY A 55 -26.42 20.71 15.07
CA GLY A 55 -25.80 21.78 14.30
C GLY A 55 -24.28 21.84 14.51
N TYR A 56 -23.73 23.05 14.55
CA TYR A 56 -22.29 23.31 14.64
C TYR A 56 -21.78 23.29 16.09
N VAL A 57 -21.40 22.12 16.58
CA VAL A 57 -21.00 21.89 17.98
C VAL A 57 -19.49 21.71 18.08
N THR A 58 -18.83 22.44 18.98
CA THR A 58 -17.39 22.31 19.22
C THR A 58 -17.07 21.25 20.26
N TRP A 59 -15.91 20.62 20.12
CA TRP A 59 -15.41 19.59 21.04
C TRP A 59 -13.89 19.74 21.23
N GLN A 60 -13.40 19.43 22.43
CA GLN A 60 -12.02 19.70 22.82
C GLN A 60 -11.61 18.95 24.11
N ASP A 61 -10.30 18.76 24.27
CA ASP A 61 -9.61 18.11 25.40
C ASP A 61 -9.58 18.91 26.73
N GLY A 62 -9.93 20.19 26.69
CA GLY A 62 -9.79 21.09 27.85
C GLY A 62 -8.35 21.61 28.02
N GLY A 63 -7.98 22.10 29.21
CA GLY A 63 -6.58 22.47 29.49
C GLY A 63 -6.02 23.70 28.76
N GLY A 64 -6.86 24.57 28.20
CA GLY A 64 -6.45 25.77 27.47
C GLY A 64 -6.74 25.72 25.97
N THR A 65 -7.24 24.59 25.46
CA THR A 65 -7.80 24.51 24.11
C THR A 65 -9.07 25.37 23.97
N SER A 66 -9.21 26.05 22.85
CA SER A 66 -10.40 26.83 22.49
C SER A 66 -10.71 26.71 21.01
N ILE A 67 -12.00 26.60 20.67
CA ILE A 67 -12.51 26.64 19.30
C ILE A 67 -13.76 27.51 19.28
N ASP A 68 -13.73 28.53 18.44
CA ASP A 68 -14.79 29.51 18.27
C ASP A 68 -15.24 29.53 16.81
N LEU A 69 -16.54 29.28 16.60
CA LEU A 69 -17.18 29.29 15.29
C LEU A 69 -17.96 30.58 15.09
N SER A 70 -17.81 31.18 13.92
CA SER A 70 -18.56 32.36 13.48
C SER A 70 -18.75 32.29 11.96
N THR A 71 -19.67 33.08 11.42
CA THR A 71 -19.79 33.24 9.96
C THR A 71 -19.47 34.66 9.53
N VAL A 72 -18.92 34.79 8.34
CA VAL A 72 -18.56 36.06 7.71
C VAL A 72 -19.17 36.08 6.31
N ASP A 73 -19.95 37.11 6.01
CA ASP A 73 -20.42 37.36 4.64
C ASP A 73 -19.29 38.04 3.86
N VAL A 74 -18.94 37.46 2.73
CA VAL A 74 -17.84 37.88 1.87
C VAL A 74 -18.41 38.34 0.54
N GLU A 75 -18.01 39.51 0.05
CA GLU A 75 -18.41 40.04 -1.26
C GLU A 75 -17.38 39.71 -2.35
N PRO A 76 -17.77 39.63 -3.63
CA PRO A 76 -16.82 39.45 -4.72
C PRO A 76 -15.73 40.53 -4.74
N GLY A 77 -14.47 40.12 -4.58
CA GLY A 77 -13.29 40.99 -4.56
C GLY A 77 -12.76 41.35 -3.16
N ASP A 78 -13.40 40.87 -2.10
CA ASP A 78 -12.82 40.89 -0.74
C ASP A 78 -11.63 39.91 -0.63
N ASP A 79 -10.77 40.10 0.37
CA ASP A 79 -9.59 39.26 0.60
C ASP A 79 -9.94 37.78 0.87
N LEU A 80 -11.15 37.53 1.38
CA LEU A 80 -11.68 36.18 1.63
C LEU A 80 -12.54 35.65 0.46
N ALA A 81 -12.64 36.37 -0.66
CA ALA A 81 -13.50 35.95 -1.76
C ALA A 81 -13.02 34.63 -2.38
N LEU A 82 -13.97 33.73 -2.66
CA LEU A 82 -13.65 32.47 -3.35
C LEU A 82 -13.15 32.76 -4.77
N PRO A 83 -12.26 31.93 -5.33
CA PRO A 83 -11.67 32.18 -6.66
C PRO A 83 -12.70 32.32 -7.80
N ASP A 84 -13.87 31.70 -7.66
CA ASP A 84 -14.97 31.70 -8.62
C ASP A 84 -16.22 32.45 -8.11
N GLN A 85 -16.08 33.27 -7.06
CA GLN A 85 -17.19 33.97 -6.44
C GLN A 85 -17.83 35.00 -7.37
N THR A 86 -19.16 34.93 -7.55
CA THR A 86 -19.93 35.86 -8.40
C THR A 86 -21.00 36.65 -7.65
N GLY A 87 -21.28 36.32 -6.39
CA GLY A 87 -22.20 37.03 -5.50
C GLY A 87 -21.74 36.90 -4.05
N THR A 88 -22.50 37.45 -3.09
CA THR A 88 -22.21 37.32 -1.65
C THR A 88 -22.20 35.85 -1.22
N GLU A 89 -21.20 35.43 -0.46
CA GLU A 89 -21.04 34.08 0.08
C GLU A 89 -20.87 34.13 1.60
N SER A 90 -21.57 33.27 2.34
CA SER A 90 -21.38 33.12 3.78
C SER A 90 -20.32 32.06 4.06
N VAL A 91 -19.28 32.44 4.78
CA VAL A 91 -18.10 31.61 5.05
C VAL A 91 -18.00 31.30 6.54
N LEU A 92 -17.76 30.03 6.89
CA LEU A 92 -17.56 29.61 8.27
C LEU A 92 -16.13 29.95 8.67
N ARG A 93 -15.96 30.83 9.66
CA ARG A 93 -14.69 31.15 10.30
C ARG A 93 -14.52 30.32 11.57
N VAL A 94 -13.41 29.60 11.62
CA VAL A 94 -13.01 28.69 12.71
C VAL A 94 -11.73 29.24 13.35
N GLU A 95 -11.87 29.92 14.49
CA GLU A 95 -10.72 30.35 15.28
C GLU A 95 -10.40 29.27 16.31
N HIS A 96 -9.16 28.79 16.33
CA HIS A 96 -8.76 27.69 17.19
C HIS A 96 -7.40 27.93 17.84
N ASN A 97 -7.26 27.39 19.04
CA ASN A 97 -5.99 27.20 19.75
C ASN A 97 -6.06 25.82 20.40
N ILE A 98 -5.40 24.84 19.83
CA ILE A 98 -5.46 23.42 20.19
C ILE A 98 -4.17 23.02 20.90
N ILE A 99 -4.30 22.37 22.05
CA ILE A 99 -3.16 21.87 22.83
C ILE A 99 -2.90 20.38 22.57
N SER A 100 -3.94 19.53 22.62
CA SER A 100 -3.82 18.12 22.22
C SER A 100 -4.86 17.75 21.15
N TRP A 101 -6.16 17.98 21.39
CA TRP A 101 -7.17 17.75 20.36
C TRP A 101 -8.39 18.67 20.47
N GLY A 102 -8.95 19.01 19.32
CA GLY A 102 -10.23 19.70 19.25
C GLY A 102 -10.71 19.90 17.82
N GLY A 103 -12.00 20.16 17.67
CA GLY A 103 -12.64 20.43 16.40
C GLY A 103 -14.08 20.90 16.54
N PHE A 104 -14.81 20.80 15.44
CA PHE A 104 -16.25 20.99 15.45
C PHE A 104 -16.94 19.92 14.61
N THR A 105 -18.18 19.66 14.96
CA THR A 105 -19.11 18.80 14.24
C THR A 105 -20.23 19.64 13.68
N HIS A 106 -20.66 19.38 12.45
CA HIS A 106 -21.96 19.77 11.93
C HIS A 106 -22.89 18.55 11.93
N ALA A 107 -23.59 18.36 13.04
CA ALA A 107 -24.59 17.31 13.22
C ALA A 107 -25.92 17.79 12.61
N PHE A 108 -26.46 17.05 11.64
CA PHE A 108 -27.64 17.52 10.91
C PHE A 108 -28.86 17.63 11.81
N SER A 109 -29.57 18.74 11.73
CA SER A 109 -30.81 18.97 12.46
C SER A 109 -32.00 19.15 11.52
N ASP A 110 -33.19 18.95 12.08
CA ASP A 110 -34.42 19.41 11.44
C ASP A 110 -34.52 20.95 11.47
N ASP A 111 -35.39 21.52 10.64
CA ASP A 111 -35.59 22.98 10.55
C ASP A 111 -36.04 23.61 11.89
N ALA A 112 -36.70 22.82 12.75
CA ALA A 112 -37.10 23.23 14.09
C ALA A 112 -35.93 23.26 15.09
N PHE A 113 -34.78 22.69 14.71
CA PHE A 113 -33.57 22.56 15.52
C PHE A 113 -33.84 21.85 16.85
N THR A 114 -34.61 20.76 16.78
CA THR A 114 -35.06 19.96 17.94
C THR A 114 -34.64 18.50 17.85
N ASN A 115 -34.33 18.00 16.65
CA ASN A 115 -33.97 16.60 16.43
C ASN A 115 -32.67 16.50 15.62
N TRP A 116 -31.84 15.54 16.00
CA TRP A 116 -30.71 15.09 15.17
C TRP A 116 -31.24 14.16 14.08
N VAL A 117 -31.10 14.55 12.83
CA VAL A 117 -31.66 13.83 11.67
C VAL A 117 -30.57 13.22 10.80
N SER A 118 -30.93 12.26 9.96
CA SER A 118 -30.07 11.75 8.90
C SER A 118 -30.42 12.36 7.54
N ARG A 119 -29.48 12.28 6.61
CA ARG A 119 -29.62 12.62 5.19
C ARG A 119 -29.03 11.49 4.37
N ASP A 120 -29.54 11.32 3.16
CA ASP A 120 -29.07 10.33 2.21
C ASP A 120 -28.10 11.00 1.22
N TYR A 121 -26.85 10.54 1.22
CA TYR A 121 -25.82 10.90 0.25
C TYR A 121 -25.33 9.69 -0.56
N SER A 122 -26.04 8.56 -0.50
CA SER A 122 -25.80 7.36 -1.30
C SER A 122 -26.12 7.56 -2.79
N ALA A 123 -26.08 8.79 -3.30
CA ALA A 123 -26.19 9.11 -4.72
C ALA A 123 -24.97 9.89 -5.22
N TYR A 124 -24.02 10.24 -4.34
CA TYR A 124 -22.89 11.12 -4.65
C TYR A 124 -21.56 10.37 -4.51
N GLU A 125 -20.59 10.69 -5.37
CA GLU A 125 -19.27 10.03 -5.37
C GLU A 125 -18.44 10.42 -4.14
N GLY A 126 -18.69 11.61 -3.58
CA GLY A 126 -17.96 12.10 -2.42
C GLY A 126 -18.48 13.43 -1.90
N MET A 127 -17.69 14.03 -1.01
CA MET A 127 -17.93 15.36 -0.45
C MET A 127 -16.80 16.32 -0.83
N ARG A 128 -17.16 17.57 -1.10
CA ARG A 128 -16.21 18.64 -1.36
C ARG A 128 -16.56 19.91 -0.62
N PHE A 129 -15.57 20.74 -0.36
CA PHE A 129 -15.72 22.07 0.23
C PHE A 129 -14.50 22.93 -0.04
N TRP A 130 -14.69 24.24 -0.03
CA TRP A 130 -13.58 25.17 -0.02
C TRP A 130 -13.03 25.30 1.40
N PHE A 131 -11.71 25.22 1.52
CA PHE A 131 -10.97 25.38 2.75
C PHE A 131 -9.89 26.43 2.57
N LEU A 132 -9.79 27.36 3.51
CA LEU A 132 -8.71 28.33 3.62
C LEU A 132 -8.16 28.22 5.03
N GLY A 133 -7.03 27.52 5.16
CA GLY A 133 -6.41 27.34 6.46
C GLY A 133 -5.30 28.34 6.71
N THR A 134 -4.37 27.96 7.58
CA THR A 134 -3.22 28.77 7.95
C THR A 134 -1.97 28.46 7.13
N GLY A 135 -2.01 27.43 6.28
CA GLY A 135 -0.82 26.88 5.65
C GLY A 135 0.12 26.19 6.65
N SER A 136 -0.42 25.65 7.75
CA SER A 136 0.37 25.04 8.83
C SER A 136 1.12 23.77 8.44
N GLY A 137 0.76 23.13 7.32
CA GLY A 137 1.23 21.81 6.91
C GLY A 137 0.65 20.66 7.75
N MET A 138 -0.13 20.96 8.80
CA MET A 138 -0.66 19.95 9.71
C MET A 138 -1.90 19.28 9.11
N PRO A 139 -2.14 17.98 9.39
CA PRO A 139 -3.32 17.29 8.91
C PRO A 139 -4.59 17.83 9.57
N VAL A 140 -5.58 18.17 8.75
CA VAL A 140 -6.96 18.40 9.14
C VAL A 140 -7.72 17.10 8.93
N GLN A 141 -8.38 16.63 9.99
CA GLN A 141 -9.18 15.42 9.94
C GLN A 141 -10.62 15.76 9.56
N LEU A 142 -11.13 15.10 8.53
CA LEU A 142 -12.51 15.16 8.08
C LEU A 142 -13.22 13.87 8.49
N ASP A 143 -14.20 13.97 9.38
CA ASP A 143 -15.02 12.83 9.80
C ASP A 143 -16.39 12.88 9.15
N LEU A 144 -16.89 11.71 8.75
CA LEU A 144 -18.28 11.45 8.39
C LEU A 144 -18.95 10.66 9.50
N PHE A 145 -20.22 10.98 9.73
CA PHE A 145 -21.05 10.37 10.75
C PHE A 145 -22.09 9.53 10.02
N ASP A 146 -21.81 8.25 9.89
CA ASP A 146 -22.76 7.30 9.30
C ASP A 146 -23.71 6.79 10.39
N ASN A 147 -24.92 6.39 9.98
CA ASN A 147 -25.98 5.73 10.76
C ASN A 147 -25.84 5.67 12.31
N ARG A 148 -26.89 6.10 13.01
CA ARG A 148 -26.94 6.00 14.49
C ARG A 148 -27.64 4.72 14.91
N ASN A 149 -27.20 4.14 16.03
CA ASN A 149 -27.99 3.12 16.71
C ASN A 149 -29.27 3.75 17.30
N PRO A 150 -30.47 3.41 16.79
CA PRO A 150 -31.72 4.07 17.17
C PRO A 150 -32.19 3.71 18.59
N ASP A 151 -31.65 2.65 19.18
CA ASP A 151 -32.04 2.15 20.51
C ASP A 151 -31.22 2.76 21.64
N LEU A 152 -30.16 3.53 21.33
CA LEU A 152 -29.27 4.11 22.32
C LEU A 152 -29.45 5.63 22.45
N PRO A 153 -29.60 6.15 23.69
CA PRO A 153 -29.49 7.58 23.92
C PRO A 153 -28.01 7.99 23.82
N GLY A 154 -27.73 9.07 23.09
CA GLY A 154 -26.36 9.55 22.93
C GLY A 154 -25.89 9.57 21.47
N ASP A 155 -24.69 10.08 21.26
CA ASP A 155 -23.98 9.89 20.00
C ASP A 155 -23.58 8.42 19.85
N SER A 156 -24.10 7.80 18.80
CA SER A 156 -23.89 6.40 18.41
C SER A 156 -23.69 6.29 16.89
N ALA A 157 -23.30 7.39 16.24
CA ALA A 157 -23.02 7.37 14.81
C ALA A 157 -21.66 6.73 14.54
N GLU A 158 -21.54 5.91 13.51
CA GLU A 158 -20.24 5.43 13.06
C GLU A 158 -19.35 6.58 12.60
N ARG A 159 -18.05 6.50 12.90
CA ARG A 159 -17.06 7.49 12.47
C ARG A 159 -16.21 6.94 11.34
N TRP A 160 -16.17 7.69 10.26
CA TRP A 160 -15.35 7.42 9.08
C TRP A 160 -14.48 8.63 8.81
N ALA A 161 -13.16 8.46 8.73
CA ALA A 161 -12.22 9.56 8.64
C ALA A 161 -11.47 9.58 7.31
N PHE A 162 -11.21 10.79 6.84
CA PHE A 162 -10.22 11.11 5.82
C PHE A 162 -9.35 12.25 6.34
N ARG A 163 -8.07 12.32 5.94
CA ARG A 163 -7.17 13.40 6.36
C ARG A 163 -6.60 14.10 5.14
N PHE A 164 -6.56 15.43 5.19
CA PHE A 164 -5.88 16.27 4.21
C PHE A 164 -5.03 17.30 4.95
N ASN A 165 -3.94 17.79 4.37
CA ASN A 165 -3.06 18.73 5.06
C ASN A 165 -3.52 20.17 4.87
N ASP A 166 -3.40 21.05 5.86
CA ASP A 166 -3.52 22.51 5.70
C ASP A 166 -2.24 23.07 5.05
N ASP A 167 -2.06 22.82 3.75
CA ASP A 167 -0.82 23.04 3.00
C ASP A 167 -0.76 24.38 2.24
N SER A 168 -1.79 25.21 2.34
CA SER A 168 -1.85 26.51 1.69
C SER A 168 -2.59 27.55 2.54
N PRO A 169 -2.08 28.79 2.63
CA PRO A 169 -2.82 29.93 3.18
C PRO A 169 -3.77 30.57 2.15
N GLU A 170 -3.98 29.93 1.00
CA GLU A 170 -4.96 30.32 -0.03
C GLU A 170 -6.16 29.37 -0.05
N TRP A 171 -7.26 29.81 -0.66
CA TRP A 171 -8.45 28.97 -0.85
C TRP A 171 -8.09 27.75 -1.70
N LYS A 172 -8.41 26.56 -1.18
CA LYS A 172 -8.36 25.32 -1.93
C LYS A 172 -9.69 24.60 -1.91
N LEU A 173 -10.01 23.95 -3.03
CA LEU A 173 -11.12 23.02 -3.09
C LEU A 173 -10.63 21.66 -2.59
N VAL A 174 -11.17 21.22 -1.45
CA VAL A 174 -10.96 19.87 -0.93
C VAL A 174 -12.06 18.99 -1.51
N GLU A 175 -11.70 17.96 -2.26
CA GLU A 175 -12.63 17.04 -2.93
C GLU A 175 -12.25 15.60 -2.57
N VAL A 176 -13.16 14.89 -1.89
CA VAL A 176 -12.88 13.58 -1.25
C VAL A 176 -13.93 12.54 -1.64
N PRO A 177 -13.57 11.48 -2.39
CA PRO A 177 -14.47 10.37 -2.67
C PRO A 177 -14.91 9.67 -1.37
N PHE A 178 -16.16 9.23 -1.26
CA PHE A 178 -16.62 8.49 -0.08
C PHE A 178 -15.84 7.20 0.14
N THR A 179 -15.38 6.56 -0.94
CA THR A 179 -14.51 5.37 -0.88
C THR A 179 -13.15 5.62 -0.25
N SER A 180 -12.73 6.88 -0.10
CA SER A 180 -11.47 7.25 0.53
C SER A 180 -11.57 7.35 2.05
N PHE A 181 -12.79 7.31 2.62
CA PHE A 181 -12.97 7.33 4.05
C PHE A 181 -12.77 5.94 4.64
N GLN A 182 -12.06 5.89 5.75
CA GLN A 182 -11.82 4.65 6.50
C GLN A 182 -12.54 4.72 7.83
N ARG A 183 -13.11 3.60 8.26
CA ARG A 183 -13.70 3.51 9.58
C ARG A 183 -12.63 3.83 10.61
N ARG A 184 -12.90 4.79 11.50
CA ARG A 184 -11.94 5.18 12.53
C ARG A 184 -11.62 3.98 13.41
N SER A 185 -10.35 3.61 13.45
CA SER A 185 -9.81 2.56 14.33
C SER A 185 -9.46 3.10 15.72
N ASP A 186 -9.20 4.40 15.81
CA ASP A 186 -8.80 5.10 17.03
C ASP A 186 -9.99 5.49 17.92
N PHE A 187 -11.18 5.68 17.33
CA PHE A 187 -12.37 6.06 18.07
C PHE A 187 -13.67 5.70 17.35
N GLN A 188 -14.59 5.07 18.08
CA GLN A 188 -16.00 4.95 17.72
C GLN A 188 -16.86 5.32 18.94
N PRO A 189 -17.98 6.02 18.77
CA PRO A 189 -18.94 6.21 19.84
C PRO A 189 -19.49 4.87 20.35
N GLY A 190 -19.82 4.82 21.64
CA GLY A 190 -20.32 3.60 22.27
C GLY A 190 -21.62 3.13 21.63
N GLY A 191 -21.63 1.92 21.08
CA GLY A 191 -22.79 1.34 20.41
C GLY A 191 -23.02 1.85 18.99
N ALA A 192 -22.01 2.47 18.39
CA ALA A 192 -21.96 2.69 16.96
C ALA A 192 -22.17 1.36 16.20
N PRO A 193 -22.97 1.36 15.13
CA PRO A 193 -23.04 0.24 14.21
C PRO A 193 -21.65 -0.17 13.69
N ASN A 194 -21.56 -1.31 13.03
CA ASN A 194 -20.34 -1.73 12.32
C ASN A 194 -20.78 -2.44 11.05
N ASP A 195 -21.54 -1.73 10.23
CA ASP A 195 -22.18 -2.26 9.03
C ASP A 195 -21.65 -1.65 7.73
N GLY A 196 -20.67 -0.74 7.83
CA GLY A 196 -19.97 -0.15 6.69
C GLY A 196 -20.25 1.34 6.60
N LEU A 197 -19.91 1.93 5.45
CA LEU A 197 -20.28 3.30 5.12
C LEU A 197 -21.47 3.25 4.17
N GLY A 198 -22.68 3.23 4.71
CA GLY A 198 -23.94 3.07 3.98
C GLY A 198 -24.35 4.31 3.18
N LEU A 199 -23.98 5.50 3.66
CA LEU A 199 -24.26 6.83 3.07
C LEU A 199 -25.74 7.23 3.02
N ASP A 200 -26.67 6.31 3.23
CA ASP A 200 -28.13 6.53 3.20
C ASP A 200 -28.67 7.14 4.51
N GLN A 201 -27.91 7.03 5.60
CA GLN A 201 -28.25 7.57 6.91
C GLN A 201 -27.15 8.44 7.52
N MET A 202 -26.55 9.31 6.72
CA MET A 202 -25.52 10.23 7.16
C MET A 202 -26.09 11.27 8.13
N THR A 203 -25.54 11.35 9.33
CA THR A 203 -26.05 12.22 10.42
C THR A 203 -25.18 13.46 10.66
N GLY A 204 -24.07 13.61 9.95
CA GLY A 204 -23.22 14.80 10.07
C GLY A 204 -21.82 14.61 9.50
N TRP A 205 -21.01 15.64 9.68
CA TRP A 205 -19.58 15.63 9.39
C TRP A 205 -18.83 16.50 10.42
N ALA A 206 -17.51 16.36 10.52
CA ALA A 206 -16.70 17.16 11.45
C ALA A 206 -15.34 17.50 10.87
N LEU A 207 -14.74 18.59 11.35
CA LEU A 207 -13.33 18.90 11.16
C LEU A 207 -12.60 18.90 12.50
N GLY A 208 -11.53 18.12 12.58
CA GLY A 208 -10.58 18.08 13.68
C GLY A 208 -9.26 18.74 13.32
N PHE A 209 -8.70 19.52 14.24
CA PHE A 209 -7.44 20.24 14.07
C PHE A 209 -6.38 19.68 15.03
N GLN A 210 -5.14 19.64 14.55
CA GLN A 210 -3.97 19.25 15.35
C GLN A 210 -3.54 20.37 16.31
N PRO A 211 -2.65 20.09 17.28
CA PRO A 211 -2.08 21.11 18.15
C PRO A 211 -1.51 22.30 17.37
N GLY A 212 -1.94 23.51 17.71
CA GLY A 212 -1.65 24.72 16.96
C GLY A 212 -2.68 25.81 17.20
N HIS A 213 -2.40 27.03 16.76
CA HIS A 213 -3.36 28.14 16.82
C HIS A 213 -3.52 28.77 15.45
N GLY A 214 -4.73 29.20 15.12
CA GLY A 214 -5.02 29.66 13.78
C GLY A 214 -6.45 30.12 13.58
N VAL A 215 -6.68 30.68 12.40
CA VAL A 215 -8.00 30.98 11.89
C VAL A 215 -8.12 30.30 10.54
N SER A 216 -9.06 29.37 10.42
CA SER A 216 -9.39 28.68 9.18
C SER A 216 -10.79 29.07 8.72
N HIS A 217 -11.06 28.89 7.44
CA HIS A 217 -12.34 29.17 6.83
C HIS A 217 -12.83 27.99 5.99
N VAL A 218 -14.14 27.74 6.03
CA VAL A 218 -14.82 26.70 5.25
C VAL A 218 -15.99 27.32 4.49
N ALA A 219 -16.12 27.00 3.20
CA ALA A 219 -17.24 27.46 2.38
C ALA A 219 -17.73 26.36 1.44
N ARG A 220 -18.99 26.48 0.99
CA ARG A 220 -19.66 25.58 0.02
C ARG A 220 -19.43 24.09 0.30
N VAL A 221 -19.97 23.61 1.40
CA VAL A 221 -19.91 22.18 1.72
C VAL A 221 -20.96 21.46 0.90
N GLU A 222 -20.52 20.54 0.05
CA GLU A 222 -21.30 19.95 -1.04
C GLU A 222 -21.00 18.45 -1.19
N ALA A 223 -21.99 17.67 -1.60
CA ALA A 223 -21.76 16.34 -2.16
C ALA A 223 -21.55 16.47 -3.68
N TYR A 224 -20.55 15.76 -4.24
CA TYR A 224 -20.13 15.87 -5.64
C TYR A 224 -20.09 14.50 -6.34
N GLY A 225 -19.93 14.55 -7.66
CA GLY A 225 -19.84 13.38 -8.52
C GLY A 225 -21.13 13.14 -9.30
N ASP A 226 -21.00 12.54 -10.48
CA ASP A 226 -22.16 12.22 -11.29
C ASP A 226 -22.77 10.92 -10.76
N GLY A 227 -23.78 11.02 -9.89
CA GLY A 227 -24.65 9.89 -9.54
C GLY A 227 -25.37 9.28 -10.74
N GLY A 228 -25.12 9.78 -11.95
CA GLY A 228 -26.19 10.14 -12.86
C GLY A 228 -27.14 11.07 -12.12
N VAL A 229 -27.43 12.24 -12.66
CA VAL A 229 -28.79 12.73 -12.44
C VAL A 229 -29.71 11.77 -13.19
N VAL A 230 -30.03 10.67 -12.54
CA VAL A 230 -31.25 9.93 -12.79
C VAL A 230 -32.32 10.94 -12.44
N ALA A 231 -32.90 11.57 -13.46
CA ALA A 231 -33.98 12.53 -13.23
C ALA A 231 -35.03 11.88 -12.33
N GLU A 232 -35.62 12.64 -11.41
CA GLU A 232 -36.67 12.15 -10.53
C GLU A 232 -37.74 11.39 -11.35
N GLY A 233 -37.98 10.11 -11.00
CA GLY A 233 -38.85 9.21 -11.76
C GLY A 233 -38.19 8.45 -12.93
N VAL A 234 -36.86 8.43 -13.03
CA VAL A 234 -36.12 7.53 -13.93
C VAL A 234 -35.78 6.25 -13.19
N LEU A 235 -36.14 5.13 -13.82
CA LEU A 235 -35.87 3.79 -13.31
C LEU A 235 -34.36 3.48 -13.32
N THR A 236 -33.84 3.01 -12.19
CA THR A 236 -32.42 2.64 -12.02
C THR A 236 -32.23 1.18 -11.67
N VAL A 237 -31.00 0.68 -11.81
CA VAL A 237 -30.57 -0.64 -11.35
C VAL A 237 -29.26 -0.55 -10.55
N SER A 238 -29.22 -1.19 -9.38
CA SER A 238 -28.12 -1.10 -8.40
C SER A 238 -27.92 -2.44 -7.69
N PHE A 239 -26.74 -2.68 -7.12
CA PHE A 239 -26.57 -3.65 -6.03
C PHE A 239 -27.33 -3.16 -4.78
N ALA A 240 -27.89 -4.09 -4.01
CA ALA A 240 -28.57 -3.76 -2.76
C ALA A 240 -27.59 -3.46 -1.60
N SER A 241 -26.35 -3.96 -1.69
CA SER A 241 -25.30 -3.76 -0.68
C SER A 241 -23.97 -3.40 -1.37
N PRO A 242 -23.16 -2.47 -0.81
CA PRO A 242 -21.85 -2.12 -1.33
C PRO A 242 -20.76 -3.16 -0.99
N VAL A 243 -21.01 -4.02 0.01
CA VAL A 243 -20.06 -5.06 0.46
C VAL A 243 -20.81 -6.36 0.72
N ALA A 244 -20.19 -7.47 0.33
CA ALA A 244 -20.58 -8.81 0.73
C ALA A 244 -19.37 -9.53 1.32
N ARG A 245 -19.58 -10.26 2.42
CA ARG A 245 -18.57 -11.10 3.07
C ARG A 245 -18.95 -12.56 2.88
N VAL A 246 -17.97 -13.40 2.63
CA VAL A 246 -18.15 -14.81 2.38
C VAL A 246 -16.92 -15.56 2.84
N THR A 247 -17.09 -16.64 3.58
CA THR A 247 -16.00 -17.56 3.90
C THR A 247 -15.56 -18.28 2.64
N GLU A 248 -14.30 -18.66 2.53
CA GLU A 248 -13.85 -19.53 1.45
C GLU A 248 -14.66 -20.82 1.37
N GLY A 249 -14.78 -21.36 0.15
CA GLY A 249 -15.65 -22.49 -0.16
C GLY A 249 -17.17 -22.27 -0.12
N ASP A 250 -17.65 -21.18 0.50
CA ASP A 250 -19.07 -20.85 0.58
C ASP A 250 -19.57 -20.08 -0.67
N GLN A 251 -20.89 -19.95 -0.77
CA GLN A 251 -21.53 -19.17 -1.82
C GLN A 251 -22.13 -17.90 -1.24
N VAL A 252 -21.93 -16.77 -1.93
CA VAL A 252 -22.57 -15.51 -1.57
C VAL A 252 -23.56 -15.06 -2.63
N GLU A 253 -24.76 -14.70 -2.19
CA GLU A 253 -25.84 -14.20 -3.04
C GLU A 253 -25.85 -12.66 -3.02
N PHE A 254 -25.86 -12.05 -4.21
CA PHE A 254 -25.98 -10.61 -4.38
C PHE A 254 -27.37 -10.26 -4.88
N SER A 255 -28.05 -9.37 -4.14
CA SER A 255 -29.28 -8.72 -4.62
C SER A 255 -28.95 -7.55 -5.54
N VAL A 256 -29.56 -7.55 -6.72
CA VAL A 256 -29.58 -6.43 -7.66
C VAL A 256 -31.02 -5.94 -7.76
N VAL A 257 -31.22 -4.65 -7.49
CA VAL A 257 -32.53 -4.04 -7.30
C VAL A 257 -32.80 -2.94 -8.31
N LEU A 258 -34.07 -2.77 -8.68
CA LEU A 258 -34.58 -1.60 -9.38
C LEU A 258 -35.11 -0.57 -8.39
N SER A 259 -35.01 0.71 -8.72
CA SER A 259 -35.60 1.79 -7.88
C SER A 259 -37.11 1.70 -7.75
N GLU A 260 -37.81 1.13 -8.73
CA GLU A 260 -39.25 0.86 -8.70
C GLU A 260 -39.62 -0.26 -9.69
N ALA A 261 -40.88 -0.70 -9.68
CA ALA A 261 -41.35 -1.74 -10.60
C ALA A 261 -41.54 -1.20 -12.02
N SER A 262 -41.02 -1.93 -13.02
CA SER A 262 -41.21 -1.61 -14.45
C SER A 262 -42.35 -2.41 -15.08
N GLU A 263 -43.14 -1.80 -15.96
CA GLU A 263 -44.11 -2.52 -16.80
C GLU A 263 -43.46 -3.30 -17.96
N GLU A 264 -42.20 -2.99 -18.27
CA GLU A 264 -41.38 -3.64 -19.30
C GLU A 264 -40.18 -4.35 -18.68
N ALA A 265 -39.61 -5.34 -19.36
CA ALA A 265 -38.43 -6.04 -18.85
C ALA A 265 -37.19 -5.13 -18.83
N VAL A 266 -36.42 -5.18 -17.75
CA VAL A 266 -35.12 -4.49 -17.60
C VAL A 266 -34.01 -5.53 -17.59
N SER A 267 -32.85 -5.21 -18.16
CA SER A 267 -31.68 -6.09 -18.07
C SER A 267 -30.41 -5.33 -17.75
N VAL A 268 -29.50 -5.94 -17.00
CA VAL A 268 -28.16 -5.39 -16.71
C VAL A 268 -27.14 -6.53 -16.74
N ARG A 269 -25.92 -6.26 -17.22
CA ARG A 269 -24.84 -7.24 -17.12
C ARG A 269 -24.20 -7.12 -15.76
N VAL A 270 -23.95 -8.25 -15.12
CA VAL A 270 -23.07 -8.34 -13.96
C VAL A 270 -21.82 -9.12 -14.33
N PHE A 271 -20.67 -8.68 -13.83
CA PHE A 271 -19.46 -9.48 -13.85
C PHE A 271 -18.63 -9.25 -12.59
N VAL A 272 -17.91 -10.30 -12.17
CA VAL A 272 -16.98 -10.26 -11.03
C VAL A 272 -15.57 -10.42 -11.57
N ARG A 273 -14.66 -9.54 -11.12
CA ARG A 273 -13.24 -9.58 -11.50
C ARG A 273 -12.35 -9.61 -10.26
N ALA A 274 -11.12 -10.06 -10.47
CA ALA A 274 -10.06 -10.08 -9.47
C ALA A 274 -9.77 -8.68 -8.92
N ASP A 275 -9.46 -8.62 -7.63
CA ASP A 275 -8.83 -7.49 -6.93
C ASP A 275 -7.55 -8.02 -6.25
N SER A 276 -7.56 -8.31 -4.94
CA SER A 276 -6.49 -9.13 -4.34
C SER A 276 -6.71 -10.63 -4.57
N ALA A 277 -7.97 -11.09 -4.61
CA ALA A 277 -8.31 -12.46 -4.95
C ALA A 277 -8.16 -12.72 -6.46
N ALA A 278 -7.55 -13.86 -6.80
CA ALA A 278 -7.38 -14.42 -8.12
C ALA A 278 -8.61 -15.21 -8.65
N ALA A 279 -9.03 -14.84 -9.86
CA ALA A 279 -10.07 -15.55 -10.61
C ALA A 279 -9.71 -17.03 -10.85
N PHE A 280 -10.68 -17.91 -10.62
CA PHE A 280 -10.58 -19.38 -10.71
C PHE A 280 -9.69 -20.05 -9.65
N ARG A 281 -9.13 -19.29 -8.71
CA ARG A 281 -8.40 -19.80 -7.55
C ARG A 281 -9.24 -19.64 -6.29
N ASP A 282 -9.73 -18.43 -6.07
CA ASP A 282 -10.43 -18.09 -4.82
C ASP A 282 -11.93 -17.84 -5.08
N PHE A 283 -12.29 -17.60 -6.35
CA PHE A 283 -13.69 -17.55 -6.79
C PHE A 283 -13.89 -17.95 -8.24
N VAL A 284 -15.10 -18.39 -8.58
CA VAL A 284 -15.52 -18.66 -9.97
C VAL A 284 -16.00 -17.36 -10.63
N PRO A 285 -15.35 -16.87 -11.71
CA PRO A 285 -15.75 -15.62 -12.34
C PRO A 285 -17.17 -15.65 -12.90
N VAL A 286 -17.97 -14.67 -12.50
CA VAL A 286 -19.33 -14.45 -13.00
C VAL A 286 -19.28 -13.48 -14.18
N ASN A 287 -20.04 -13.78 -15.23
CA ASN A 287 -20.37 -12.82 -16.30
C ASN A 287 -21.74 -13.16 -16.89
N GLU A 288 -22.77 -12.55 -16.33
CA GLU A 288 -24.16 -12.91 -16.56
C GLU A 288 -25.00 -11.71 -16.98
N LEU A 289 -26.07 -11.95 -17.74
CA LEU A 289 -27.08 -10.95 -18.04
C LEU A 289 -28.27 -11.17 -17.13
N LEU A 290 -28.45 -10.30 -16.15
CA LEU A 290 -29.60 -10.32 -15.26
C LEU A 290 -30.79 -9.67 -15.97
N VAL A 291 -31.97 -10.27 -15.83
CA VAL A 291 -33.22 -9.79 -16.44
C VAL A 291 -34.28 -9.70 -15.36
N PHE A 292 -34.80 -8.50 -15.14
CA PHE A 292 -35.97 -8.22 -14.33
C PHE A 292 -37.23 -8.38 -15.19
N PRO A 293 -38.09 -9.38 -14.93
CA PRO A 293 -39.40 -9.46 -15.58
C PRO A 293 -40.27 -8.24 -15.22
N PRO A 294 -41.29 -7.91 -16.04
CA PRO A 294 -42.27 -6.88 -15.67
C PRO A 294 -42.84 -7.07 -14.26
N GLY A 295 -42.82 -6.01 -13.46
CA GLY A 295 -43.29 -5.99 -12.08
C GLY A 295 -42.31 -6.53 -11.03
N VAL A 296 -41.14 -7.04 -11.42
CA VAL A 296 -40.12 -7.55 -10.50
C VAL A 296 -39.07 -6.46 -10.25
N THR A 297 -38.77 -6.19 -8.98
CA THR A 297 -37.84 -5.14 -8.56
C THR A 297 -36.51 -5.68 -8.04
N GLU A 298 -36.36 -6.98 -7.91
CA GLU A 298 -35.16 -7.61 -7.36
C GLU A 298 -34.87 -8.92 -8.10
N VAL A 299 -33.62 -9.10 -8.47
CA VAL A 299 -33.08 -10.37 -8.96
C VAL A 299 -31.75 -10.62 -8.27
N THR A 300 -31.40 -11.89 -8.12
CA THR A 300 -30.14 -12.28 -7.49
C THR A 300 -29.20 -12.95 -8.48
N PHE A 301 -27.92 -12.90 -8.18
CA PHE A 301 -26.93 -13.82 -8.73
C PHE A 301 -26.01 -14.27 -7.59
N SER A 302 -25.35 -15.41 -7.78
CA SER A 302 -24.43 -15.95 -6.79
C SER A 302 -23.00 -15.88 -7.30
N LEU A 303 -22.06 -15.76 -6.36
CA LEU A 303 -20.64 -15.98 -6.56
C LEU A 303 -20.23 -17.18 -5.72
N ASP A 304 -19.65 -18.18 -6.37
CA ASP A 304 -19.00 -19.31 -5.68
C ASP A 304 -17.57 -18.90 -5.33
N THR A 305 -17.21 -18.93 -4.04
CA THR A 305 -15.79 -18.94 -3.63
C THR A 305 -15.27 -20.37 -3.65
N LEU A 306 -13.96 -20.52 -3.64
CA LEU A 306 -13.27 -21.79 -3.69
C LEU A 306 -12.54 -21.99 -2.37
N GLN A 307 -12.64 -23.19 -1.80
CA GLN A 307 -11.92 -23.56 -0.59
C GLN A 307 -10.55 -24.10 -0.98
N ASP A 308 -9.51 -23.72 -0.25
CA ASP A 308 -8.29 -24.48 -0.15
C ASP A 308 -7.89 -24.72 1.32
N SER A 309 -6.63 -25.08 1.57
CA SER A 309 -6.11 -25.37 2.91
C SER A 309 -4.99 -24.41 3.33
N ARG A 310 -4.89 -23.26 2.67
CA ARG A 310 -3.79 -22.32 2.79
C ARG A 310 -4.24 -21.07 3.52
N GLN A 311 -3.44 -20.67 4.51
CA GLN A 311 -3.64 -19.40 5.16
C GLN A 311 -3.06 -18.26 4.32
N GLU A 312 -3.92 -17.56 3.59
CA GLU A 312 -3.54 -16.47 2.68
C GLU A 312 -4.05 -15.08 3.15
N GLY A 313 -4.87 -15.05 4.21
CA GLY A 313 -5.49 -13.84 4.76
C GLY A 313 -6.74 -13.39 4.00
N GLU A 314 -7.43 -12.34 4.50
CA GLU A 314 -8.65 -11.84 3.82
C GLU A 314 -8.33 -11.27 2.42
N GLU A 315 -9.00 -11.81 1.40
CA GLU A 315 -8.87 -11.36 0.03
C GLU A 315 -10.13 -10.65 -0.50
N ARG A 316 -10.02 -10.05 -1.70
CA ARG A 316 -11.07 -9.20 -2.27
C ARG A 316 -11.32 -9.48 -3.74
N ALA A 317 -12.59 -9.43 -4.13
CA ALA A 317 -13.03 -9.36 -5.52
C ALA A 317 -13.98 -8.18 -5.75
N LEU A 318 -14.19 -7.79 -7.01
CA LEU A 318 -15.05 -6.65 -7.37
C LEU A 318 -16.18 -7.06 -8.32
N ALA A 319 -17.42 -6.95 -7.83
CA ALA A 319 -18.63 -7.11 -8.64
C ALA A 319 -19.03 -5.78 -9.29
N ILE A 320 -19.41 -5.81 -10.58
CA ILE A 320 -19.69 -4.62 -11.39
C ILE A 320 -20.97 -4.81 -12.22
N LEU A 321 -21.84 -3.79 -12.20
CA LEU A 321 -22.97 -3.67 -13.12
C LEU A 321 -22.59 -2.83 -14.35
N ASP A 322 -22.95 -3.31 -15.54
CA ASP A 322 -22.69 -2.61 -16.80
C ASP A 322 -23.81 -2.79 -17.84
N GLY A 323 -23.89 -1.83 -18.76
CA GLY A 323 -24.73 -1.89 -19.96
C GLY A 323 -26.22 -2.16 -19.71
N PRO A 324 -26.91 -1.44 -18.81
CA PRO A 324 -28.33 -1.66 -18.55
C PRO A 324 -29.19 -1.31 -19.77
N ARG A 325 -30.33 -1.99 -19.90
CA ARG A 325 -31.39 -1.71 -20.88
C ARG A 325 -32.72 -1.64 -20.17
N GLY A 326 -33.50 -0.59 -20.45
CA GLY A 326 -34.78 -0.34 -19.77
C GLY A 326 -34.65 0.38 -18.43
N ALA A 327 -33.44 0.57 -17.92
CA ALA A 327 -33.11 1.38 -16.75
C ALA A 327 -31.74 2.07 -16.95
N GLN A 328 -31.38 3.00 -16.07
CA GLN A 328 -30.03 3.53 -15.97
C GLN A 328 -29.27 2.83 -14.83
N LEU A 329 -27.93 2.85 -14.84
CA LEU A 329 -27.18 2.41 -13.66
C LEU A 329 -27.51 3.37 -12.51
N GLY A 330 -27.94 2.81 -11.38
CA GLY A 330 -28.06 3.55 -10.15
C GLY A 330 -26.71 3.68 -9.44
N PHE A 331 -26.73 4.27 -8.26
CA PHE A 331 -25.53 4.64 -7.54
C PHE A 331 -24.63 3.45 -7.18
N GLN A 332 -25.19 2.42 -6.55
CA GLN A 332 -24.47 1.21 -6.14
C GLN A 332 -24.23 0.29 -7.34
N ARG A 333 -23.41 0.71 -8.31
CA ARG A 333 -23.08 -0.07 -9.51
C ARG A 333 -21.86 -1.00 -9.34
N ARG A 334 -21.24 -1.00 -8.15
CA ARG A 334 -20.13 -1.86 -7.76
C ARG A 334 -20.36 -2.39 -6.35
N ALA A 335 -19.91 -3.60 -6.08
CA ALA A 335 -19.86 -4.17 -4.74
C ALA A 335 -18.52 -4.88 -4.51
N ILE A 336 -17.95 -4.70 -3.32
CA ILE A 336 -16.74 -5.43 -2.89
C ILE A 336 -17.18 -6.77 -2.33
N VAL A 337 -16.48 -7.83 -2.72
CA VAL A 337 -16.58 -9.14 -2.09
C VAL A 337 -15.34 -9.28 -1.22
N VAL A 338 -15.52 -9.52 0.08
CA VAL A 338 -14.44 -9.92 0.98
C VAL A 338 -14.55 -11.43 1.15
N ILE A 339 -13.48 -12.12 0.80
CA ILE A 339 -13.31 -13.56 0.93
C ILE A 339 -12.55 -13.78 2.23
N GLU A 340 -13.20 -14.42 3.20
CA GLU A 340 -12.67 -14.64 4.54
C GLU A 340 -11.94 -15.99 4.58
N ASP A 341 -10.62 -15.93 4.72
CA ASP A 341 -9.73 -17.07 4.98
C ASP A 341 -10.08 -17.72 6.33
N ASP A 342 -10.41 -19.01 6.31
CA ASP A 342 -10.75 -19.82 7.48
C ASP A 342 -9.69 -20.85 7.85
N ASP A 343 -8.52 -20.81 7.21
CA ASP A 343 -7.46 -21.76 7.44
C ASP A 343 -6.59 -21.42 8.67
N PRO A 344 -6.28 -22.43 9.52
CA PRO A 344 -5.49 -22.21 10.71
C PRO A 344 -4.01 -22.02 10.37
N LEU A 345 -3.36 -21.03 11.01
CA LEU A 345 -1.91 -20.90 10.99
C LEU A 345 -1.25 -22.21 11.46
N ASP A 346 -0.35 -22.74 10.63
CA ASP A 346 0.48 -23.89 10.97
C ASP A 346 1.86 -23.43 11.47
N PRO A 347 2.11 -23.40 12.79
CA PRO A 347 3.38 -22.93 13.34
C PRO A 347 4.56 -23.87 13.04
N ASP A 348 4.28 -25.08 12.54
CA ASP A 348 5.29 -26.08 12.22
C ASP A 348 5.67 -26.07 10.73
N LEU A 349 4.92 -25.35 9.90
CA LEU A 349 5.20 -25.19 8.47
C LEU A 349 6.40 -24.26 8.27
N ILE A 350 7.43 -24.76 7.58
CA ILE A 350 8.64 -24.00 7.20
C ILE A 350 8.47 -23.43 5.79
N ALA A 351 7.97 -24.24 4.85
CA ALA A 351 7.70 -23.80 3.47
C ALA A 351 6.68 -24.70 2.77
N ASP A 352 5.67 -24.09 2.15
CA ASP A 352 4.70 -24.71 1.22
C ASP A 352 4.82 -24.17 -0.21
N PHE A 353 5.75 -23.23 -0.44
CA PHE A 353 6.03 -22.59 -1.72
C PHE A 353 4.85 -21.83 -2.35
N GLY A 354 3.79 -21.53 -1.59
CA GLY A 354 2.61 -20.81 -2.09
C GLY A 354 2.88 -19.34 -2.42
N SER A 355 3.74 -18.69 -1.63
CA SER A 355 4.10 -17.28 -1.74
C SER A 355 5.47 -17.03 -2.41
N GLY A 356 6.20 -18.10 -2.78
CA GLY A 356 7.54 -18.00 -3.34
C GLY A 356 8.35 -19.29 -3.19
N ASP A 357 9.68 -19.18 -3.17
CA ASP A 357 10.61 -20.33 -3.03
C ASP A 357 10.81 -20.77 -1.57
N GLY A 358 10.07 -20.19 -0.62
CA GLY A 358 10.22 -20.50 0.82
C GLY A 358 11.59 -20.12 1.38
N GLY A 359 12.34 -19.24 0.71
CA GLY A 359 13.70 -18.88 1.06
C GLY A 359 14.76 -19.91 0.66
N PHE A 360 14.39 -20.94 -0.12
CA PHE A 360 15.33 -21.93 -0.64
C PHE A 360 16.01 -21.43 -1.90
N VAL A 361 17.34 -21.33 -1.85
CA VAL A 361 18.18 -20.89 -2.97
C VAL A 361 19.11 -22.02 -3.40
N GLY A 362 19.25 -22.22 -4.70
CA GLY A 362 20.12 -23.22 -5.28
C GLY A 362 21.60 -22.83 -5.23
N THR A 363 22.46 -23.72 -4.73
CA THR A 363 23.92 -23.61 -4.79
C THR A 363 24.54 -24.77 -5.57
N GLY A 364 25.83 -24.70 -5.93
CA GLY A 364 26.52 -25.78 -6.65
C GLY A 364 26.05 -26.02 -8.10
N GLY A 365 25.52 -25.02 -8.77
CA GLY A 365 24.99 -25.16 -10.14
C GLY A 365 23.56 -25.70 -10.21
N THR A 366 22.83 -25.62 -9.09
CA THR A 366 21.39 -25.85 -9.05
C THR A 366 20.65 -24.80 -9.89
N SER A 367 19.53 -25.21 -10.48
CA SER A 367 18.50 -24.30 -10.99
C SER A 367 17.17 -24.71 -10.39
N GLU A 368 16.60 -23.81 -9.61
CA GLU A 368 15.33 -23.92 -8.90
C GLU A 368 14.26 -23.02 -9.54
N ARG A 369 13.01 -23.42 -9.39
CA ARG A 369 11.84 -22.61 -9.72
C ARG A 369 10.63 -23.14 -8.98
N VAL A 370 9.77 -22.25 -8.55
CA VAL A 370 8.43 -22.62 -8.11
C VAL A 370 7.62 -23.05 -9.33
N VAL A 371 6.92 -24.18 -9.22
CA VAL A 371 6.04 -24.72 -10.26
C VAL A 371 4.67 -24.91 -9.66
N GLU A 372 3.65 -24.39 -10.34
CA GLU A 372 2.26 -24.70 -10.00
C GLU A 372 1.82 -26.00 -10.68
N THR A 373 1.09 -26.83 -9.94
CA THR A 373 0.42 -28.02 -10.44
C THR A 373 -1.06 -27.98 -10.10
N ILE A 374 -1.84 -28.75 -10.87
CA ILE A 374 -3.24 -29.03 -10.52
C ILE A 374 -3.36 -30.46 -10.00
N ASP A 375 -4.32 -30.72 -9.12
CA ASP A 375 -4.61 -32.04 -8.51
C ASP A 375 -4.70 -33.22 -9.50
N THR A 376 -5.12 -32.94 -10.74
CA THR A 376 -5.24 -33.93 -11.82
C THR A 376 -3.96 -34.13 -12.64
N ALA A 377 -2.90 -33.35 -12.38
CA ALA A 377 -1.64 -33.47 -13.08
C ALA A 377 -0.85 -34.71 -12.61
N ALA A 378 -0.05 -35.28 -13.51
CA ALA A 378 0.83 -36.41 -13.15
C ALA A 378 1.90 -36.04 -12.12
N ALA A 379 2.17 -34.75 -11.93
CA ALA A 379 3.10 -34.22 -10.93
C ALA A 379 2.41 -33.87 -9.60
N ALA A 380 1.09 -34.03 -9.48
CA ALA A 380 0.36 -33.68 -8.27
C ALA A 380 0.85 -34.51 -7.06
N ARG A 381 1.12 -33.82 -5.96
CA ARG A 381 1.41 -34.41 -4.65
C ARG A 381 0.16 -35.13 -4.12
N PRO A 382 0.30 -36.28 -3.45
CA PRO A 382 -0.82 -36.94 -2.81
C PRO A 382 -1.50 -36.01 -1.78
N GLY A 383 -2.79 -35.73 -1.99
CA GLY A 383 -3.59 -34.93 -1.06
C GLY A 383 -3.36 -33.42 -1.12
N GLN A 384 -2.72 -32.91 -2.19
CA GLN A 384 -2.66 -31.47 -2.44
C GLN A 384 -4.03 -30.90 -2.80
N ASP A 385 -4.15 -29.58 -2.69
CA ASP A 385 -5.30 -28.83 -3.14
C ASP A 385 -5.41 -28.80 -4.67
N ARG A 386 -6.50 -28.21 -5.15
CA ARG A 386 -6.76 -28.07 -6.59
C ARG A 386 -5.59 -27.42 -7.31
N PHE A 387 -4.97 -26.42 -6.69
CA PHE A 387 -3.76 -25.76 -7.14
C PHE A 387 -2.71 -25.88 -6.03
N GLU A 388 -1.49 -26.23 -6.41
CA GLU A 388 -0.39 -26.41 -5.45
C GLU A 388 0.90 -25.91 -6.08
N HIS A 389 1.63 -25.10 -5.31
CA HIS A 389 2.97 -24.64 -5.68
C HIS A 389 4.00 -25.55 -5.02
N MET A 390 5.06 -25.86 -5.75
CA MET A 390 6.12 -26.75 -5.29
C MET A 390 7.46 -26.28 -5.85
N LEU A 391 8.53 -26.46 -5.09
CA LEU A 391 9.86 -26.07 -5.54
C LEU A 391 10.48 -27.20 -6.36
N ALA A 392 10.61 -26.97 -7.66
CA ALA A 392 11.31 -27.87 -8.56
C ALA A 392 12.75 -27.42 -8.74
N PHE A 393 13.70 -28.35 -8.73
CA PHE A 393 15.11 -28.04 -8.92
C PHE A 393 15.84 -29.10 -9.73
N THR A 394 16.92 -28.68 -10.38
CA THR A 394 17.80 -29.52 -11.21
C THR A 394 19.26 -29.27 -10.87
N TRP A 395 20.11 -30.29 -11.01
CA TRP A 395 21.55 -30.20 -10.75
C TRP A 395 22.36 -30.99 -11.77
N GLN A 396 23.69 -30.77 -11.82
CA GLN A 396 24.61 -31.54 -12.66
C GLN A 396 25.72 -32.29 -11.92
N ASP A 397 26.05 -31.87 -10.70
CA ASP A 397 27.13 -32.42 -9.87
C ASP A 397 26.74 -32.38 -8.38
N GLU A 398 27.62 -31.95 -7.47
CA GLU A 398 27.28 -31.68 -6.07
C GLU A 398 26.55 -30.35 -5.96
N ALA A 399 25.34 -30.38 -5.41
CA ALA A 399 24.48 -29.21 -5.35
C ALA A 399 23.59 -29.26 -4.10
N ALA A 400 23.10 -28.10 -3.66
CA ALA A 400 22.17 -28.02 -2.54
C ALA A 400 21.09 -26.97 -2.80
N LEU A 401 19.93 -27.19 -2.22
CA LEU A 401 18.95 -26.14 -1.93
C LEU A 401 19.15 -25.68 -0.49
N GLU A 402 19.39 -24.40 -0.30
CA GLU A 402 19.73 -23.83 1.00
C GLU A 402 18.66 -22.84 1.44
N ALA A 403 18.05 -23.08 2.60
CA ALA A 403 17.20 -22.12 3.29
C ALA A 403 17.94 -21.57 4.51
N ARG A 404 17.95 -20.24 4.66
CA ARG A 404 18.58 -19.56 5.82
C ARG A 404 17.49 -18.90 6.63
N PHE A 405 17.37 -19.30 7.88
CA PHE A 405 16.35 -18.72 8.76
C PHE A 405 16.87 -17.44 9.36
N GLY A 406 15.99 -16.47 9.31
CA GLY A 406 16.22 -15.25 10.04
C GLY A 406 16.27 -15.47 11.50
N MET A 407 15.11 -15.76 12.07
CA MET A 407 15.03 -16.08 13.47
C MET A 407 15.41 -17.54 13.65
N PRO A 408 16.02 -17.90 14.77
CA PRO A 408 16.21 -19.29 15.07
C PRO A 408 14.83 -19.96 15.18
N LEU A 409 14.61 -21.01 14.38
CA LEU A 409 13.45 -21.88 14.54
C LEU A 409 13.62 -22.69 15.82
N ASP A 410 12.70 -22.54 16.78
CA ASP A 410 12.61 -23.41 17.94
C ASP A 410 11.87 -24.69 17.54
N ALA A 411 12.62 -25.77 17.36
CA ALA A 411 12.13 -27.10 17.05
C ALA A 411 12.18 -28.03 18.28
N SER A 412 12.22 -27.49 19.50
CA SER A 412 12.36 -28.28 20.71
C SER A 412 11.14 -29.14 21.02
N HIS A 413 9.96 -28.74 20.53
CA HIS A 413 8.70 -29.49 20.64
C HIS A 413 8.56 -30.60 19.59
N ALA A 414 9.24 -30.49 18.45
CA ALA A 414 9.15 -31.42 17.33
C ALA A 414 10.00 -32.68 17.51
N GLU A 415 9.65 -33.78 16.84
CA GLU A 415 10.46 -35.00 16.80
C GLU A 415 11.47 -35.01 15.65
N GLY A 416 11.18 -34.31 14.56
CA GLY A 416 12.02 -34.24 13.38
C GLY A 416 11.49 -33.31 12.31
N LEU A 417 12.10 -33.40 11.12
CA LEU A 417 11.67 -32.72 9.91
C LEU A 417 10.92 -33.69 9.01
N GLU A 418 9.87 -33.20 8.35
CA GLU A 418 9.24 -33.91 7.25
C GLU A 418 8.99 -32.99 6.06
N PHE A 419 8.99 -33.58 4.88
CA PHE A 419 8.65 -32.90 3.63
C PHE A 419 8.30 -33.93 2.56
N TRP A 420 7.52 -33.52 1.58
CA TRP A 420 7.30 -34.30 0.38
C TRP A 420 8.49 -34.15 -0.56
N TYR A 421 9.00 -35.28 -1.05
CA TYR A 421 10.09 -35.33 -2.01
C TYR A 421 9.67 -36.17 -3.22
N ARG A 422 9.93 -35.66 -4.42
CA ARG A 422 9.77 -36.40 -5.68
C ARG A 422 11.05 -36.31 -6.48
N GLY A 423 11.86 -37.36 -6.39
CA GLY A 423 13.04 -37.55 -7.22
C GLY A 423 12.74 -38.34 -8.50
N ASP A 424 13.79 -38.79 -9.15
CA ASP A 424 13.74 -39.60 -10.38
C ASP A 424 14.08 -41.08 -10.13
N GLY A 425 14.20 -41.49 -8.86
CA GLY A 425 14.42 -42.87 -8.45
C GLY A 425 15.79 -43.41 -8.86
N THR A 426 16.77 -42.51 -9.01
CA THR A 426 18.12 -42.82 -9.48
C THR A 426 19.01 -43.49 -8.44
N GLY A 427 18.59 -43.52 -7.18
CA GLY A 427 19.33 -44.07 -6.04
C GLY A 427 20.37 -43.09 -5.47
N HIS A 428 20.24 -41.79 -5.76
CA HIS A 428 21.09 -40.76 -5.17
C HIS A 428 20.84 -40.67 -3.66
N GLU A 429 21.92 -40.49 -2.89
CA GLU A 429 21.81 -40.12 -1.49
C GLU A 429 21.52 -38.62 -1.41
N VAL A 430 20.49 -38.27 -0.65
CA VAL A 430 20.08 -36.90 -0.39
C VAL A 430 20.40 -36.60 1.07
N THR A 431 21.31 -35.65 1.29
CA THR A 431 21.71 -35.20 2.62
C THR A 431 20.87 -34.02 3.03
N VAL A 432 20.26 -34.11 4.21
CA VAL A 432 19.57 -32.99 4.83
C VAL A 432 20.44 -32.46 5.96
N THR A 433 20.85 -31.20 5.85
CA THR A 433 21.69 -30.52 6.84
C THR A 433 20.85 -29.50 7.59
N VAL A 434 20.91 -29.52 8.92
CA VAL A 434 20.34 -28.48 9.76
C VAL A 434 21.47 -27.64 10.33
N LEU A 435 21.29 -26.32 10.28
CA LEU A 435 22.21 -25.35 10.87
C LEU A 435 21.81 -25.07 12.32
N GLY A 436 22.63 -25.50 13.27
CA GLY A 436 22.46 -25.29 14.71
C GLY A 436 23.18 -24.05 15.21
N ALA A 437 23.69 -24.11 16.45
CA ALA A 437 24.36 -22.99 17.12
C ALA A 437 25.47 -22.36 16.25
N ARG A 438 25.60 -21.04 16.32
CA ARG A 438 26.59 -20.25 15.60
C ARG A 438 27.30 -19.30 16.54
N ASP A 439 28.49 -18.82 16.15
CA ASP A 439 29.18 -17.75 16.89
C ASP A 439 28.29 -16.48 16.88
N GLU A 440 28.25 -15.74 17.98
CA GLU A 440 27.53 -14.47 18.06
C GLU A 440 28.38 -13.31 17.49
N ASP A 441 29.71 -13.43 17.54
CA ASP A 441 30.67 -12.40 17.09
C ASP A 441 31.17 -12.67 15.67
N ARG A 442 30.26 -12.73 14.69
CA ARG A 442 30.58 -13.08 13.29
C ARG A 442 31.03 -11.86 12.50
N PRO A 443 32.18 -11.90 11.79
CA PRO A 443 32.59 -10.80 10.92
C PRO A 443 31.67 -10.71 9.68
N TRP A 444 31.52 -9.49 9.15
CA TRP A 444 30.81 -9.22 7.91
C TRP A 444 31.68 -9.55 6.69
N GLU A 445 31.15 -10.30 5.73
CA GLU A 445 31.78 -10.58 4.43
C GLU A 445 30.98 -9.93 3.29
N LEU A 446 31.67 -9.28 2.35
CA LEU A 446 31.03 -8.66 1.20
C LEU A 446 30.48 -9.74 0.26
N VAL A 447 29.17 -9.76 0.05
CA VAL A 447 28.48 -10.76 -0.79
C VAL A 447 27.95 -10.17 -2.11
N TRP A 448 27.65 -8.87 -2.14
CA TRP A 448 27.27 -8.17 -3.36
C TRP A 448 27.63 -6.69 -3.28
N SER A 449 27.98 -6.09 -4.42
CA SER A 449 28.09 -4.64 -4.54
C SER A 449 27.85 -4.12 -5.95
N ASP A 450 27.49 -2.84 -6.03
CA ASP A 450 27.63 -2.01 -7.22
C ASP A 450 28.47 -0.78 -6.86
N GLU A 451 29.61 -0.64 -7.53
CA GLU A 451 30.62 0.41 -7.28
C GLU A 451 30.50 1.56 -8.29
N PHE A 452 29.57 1.49 -9.24
CA PHE A 452 29.26 2.56 -10.21
C PHE A 452 30.45 3.16 -11.00
N ASP A 453 31.54 2.40 -11.18
CA ASP A 453 32.78 2.79 -11.88
C ASP A 453 32.68 2.86 -13.42
N ALA A 454 31.48 2.77 -13.98
CA ALA A 454 31.29 2.77 -15.44
C ALA A 454 31.53 4.18 -16.04
N PRO A 455 31.89 4.28 -17.34
CA PRO A 455 32.08 5.57 -17.99
C PRO A 455 30.85 6.49 -17.93
N ALA A 456 31.09 7.80 -17.99
CA ALA A 456 30.05 8.83 -17.96
C ALA A 456 28.90 8.56 -18.95
N GLY A 457 27.66 8.70 -18.47
CA GLY A 457 26.44 8.47 -19.25
C GLY A 457 26.03 7.00 -19.37
N THR A 458 26.80 6.07 -18.82
CA THR A 458 26.36 4.68 -18.66
C THR A 458 25.18 4.64 -17.69
N GLN A 459 24.18 3.80 -17.92
CA GLN A 459 23.07 3.62 -17.00
C GLN A 459 23.36 2.46 -16.02
N PRO A 460 22.66 2.39 -14.87
CA PRO A 460 22.72 1.23 -13.97
C PRO A 460 22.60 -0.10 -14.71
N ASP A 461 23.40 -1.09 -14.28
CA ASP A 461 23.39 -2.39 -14.92
C ASP A 461 22.05 -3.08 -14.69
N THR A 462 21.34 -3.35 -15.79
CA THR A 462 20.01 -4.00 -15.76
C THR A 462 20.04 -5.44 -15.24
N ARG A 463 21.21 -6.04 -15.01
CA ARG A 463 21.35 -7.30 -14.27
C ARG A 463 21.03 -7.13 -12.78
N PHE A 464 21.18 -5.94 -12.24
CA PHE A 464 20.93 -5.64 -10.82
C PHE A 464 19.77 -4.67 -10.63
N TRP A 465 19.61 -3.68 -11.51
CA TRP A 465 18.66 -2.57 -11.32
C TRP A 465 17.49 -2.60 -12.31
N ASN A 466 16.30 -2.32 -11.82
CA ASN A 466 15.09 -1.96 -12.56
C ASN A 466 14.90 -0.45 -12.54
N PHE A 467 14.11 0.08 -13.47
CA PHE A 467 13.67 1.48 -13.45
C PHE A 467 12.17 1.52 -13.17
N GLU A 468 11.78 2.15 -12.07
CA GLU A 468 10.39 2.51 -11.82
C GLU A 468 10.04 3.75 -12.64
N LEU A 469 8.93 3.68 -13.36
CA LEU A 469 8.52 4.72 -14.30
C LEU A 469 7.19 5.29 -13.88
N GLY A 470 6.97 6.57 -14.18
CA GLY A 470 5.70 7.21 -13.91
C GLY A 470 5.71 8.07 -12.65
N ASP A 471 4.52 8.58 -12.34
CA ASP A 471 4.19 9.32 -11.12
C ASP A 471 3.29 8.49 -10.19
N GLY A 472 3.27 7.16 -10.38
CA GLY A 472 2.45 6.21 -9.65
C GLY A 472 0.99 6.08 -10.11
N ALA A 473 0.50 6.93 -11.02
CA ALA A 473 -0.89 6.86 -11.48
C ALA A 473 -1.17 5.72 -12.48
N PRO A 474 -2.42 5.19 -12.54
CA PRO A 474 -3.55 5.51 -11.67
C PRO A 474 -3.56 4.73 -10.34
N GLY A 475 -2.65 3.76 -10.15
CA GLY A 475 -2.71 2.81 -9.03
C GLY A 475 -2.34 3.41 -7.68
N ASN A 476 -1.34 4.27 -7.63
CA ASN A 476 -0.87 4.97 -6.44
C ASN A 476 -0.39 6.39 -6.80
N PRO A 477 -1.29 7.32 -7.19
CA PRO A 477 -0.93 8.65 -7.68
C PRO A 477 -0.01 9.43 -6.73
N GLY A 478 1.03 10.07 -7.28
CA GLY A 478 2.07 10.74 -6.49
C GLY A 478 2.85 9.78 -5.60
N TRP A 479 2.94 8.51 -6.01
CA TRP A 479 3.52 7.39 -5.26
C TRP A 479 2.95 7.22 -3.84
N GLY A 480 1.71 7.69 -3.60
CA GLY A 480 1.03 7.61 -2.30
C GLY A 480 1.41 8.74 -1.34
N ASN A 481 2.40 9.55 -1.69
CA ASN A 481 2.93 10.63 -0.86
C ASN A 481 2.73 12.03 -1.47
N ALA A 482 1.91 12.12 -2.53
CA ALA A 482 1.71 13.34 -3.33
C ALA A 482 3.01 13.92 -3.91
N GLU A 483 3.91 13.04 -4.33
CA GLU A 483 5.16 13.40 -4.99
C GLU A 483 4.92 14.02 -6.37
N ARG A 484 5.72 15.01 -6.78
CA ARG A 484 5.50 15.84 -7.99
C ARG A 484 6.30 15.41 -9.22
N GLN A 485 7.28 14.53 -9.05
CA GLN A 485 8.12 14.08 -10.16
C GLN A 485 7.48 12.97 -11.00
N MET A 486 7.84 12.96 -12.27
CA MET A 486 7.74 11.82 -13.16
C MET A 486 9.05 11.03 -13.11
N TYR A 487 9.04 9.80 -12.59
CA TYR A 487 10.22 8.95 -12.66
C TYR A 487 10.45 8.43 -14.08
N THR A 488 11.70 8.48 -14.53
CA THR A 488 12.10 8.09 -15.89
C THR A 488 13.35 7.20 -15.87
N ARG A 489 13.61 6.57 -17.01
CA ARG A 489 14.88 5.89 -17.31
C ARG A 489 15.79 6.72 -18.23
N ASP A 490 15.58 8.02 -18.33
CA ASP A 490 16.44 8.87 -19.16
C ASP A 490 17.83 8.98 -18.52
N PRO A 491 18.93 8.79 -19.27
CA PRO A 491 20.28 9.03 -18.76
C PRO A 491 20.48 10.42 -18.15
N ALA A 492 19.67 11.42 -18.52
CA ALA A 492 19.69 12.74 -17.88
C ALA A 492 19.26 12.69 -16.40
N ASN A 493 18.37 11.76 -16.03
CA ASN A 493 17.91 11.54 -14.65
C ASN A 493 18.73 10.46 -13.92
N VAL A 494 19.30 9.48 -14.62
CA VAL A 494 20.01 8.37 -13.98
C VAL A 494 21.13 7.80 -14.86
N SER A 495 22.38 8.13 -14.50
CA SER A 495 23.57 7.62 -15.18
C SER A 495 24.83 7.80 -14.32
N MET A 496 25.88 7.05 -14.62
CA MET A 496 27.19 7.27 -14.02
C MET A 496 27.81 8.59 -14.51
N ASP A 497 28.57 9.26 -13.65
CA ASP A 497 29.32 10.48 -14.02
C ASP A 497 30.70 10.19 -14.64
N GLY A 498 31.20 8.96 -14.51
CA GLY A 498 32.54 8.56 -14.93
C GLY A 498 33.65 8.87 -13.92
N ASP A 499 33.30 9.41 -12.75
CA ASP A 499 34.17 9.73 -11.62
C ASP A 499 33.87 8.83 -10.40
N GLY A 500 33.20 7.69 -10.63
CA GLY A 500 32.89 6.68 -9.61
C GLY A 500 31.56 6.92 -8.89
N ASN A 501 30.58 7.60 -9.52
CA ASN A 501 29.26 7.72 -8.92
C ASN A 501 28.15 7.34 -9.90
N LEU A 502 27.10 6.72 -9.37
CA LEU A 502 25.77 6.84 -9.94
C LEU A 502 25.19 8.21 -9.56
N VAL A 503 24.68 8.92 -10.56
CA VAL A 503 23.98 10.19 -10.36
C VAL A 503 22.49 10.00 -10.59
N ILE A 504 21.69 10.19 -9.54
CA ILE A 504 20.24 10.35 -9.64
C ILE A 504 19.94 11.85 -9.62
N ARG A 505 19.43 12.37 -10.73
CA ARG A 505 19.23 13.80 -10.98
C ARG A 505 17.75 14.14 -11.15
N ALA A 506 17.30 15.11 -10.37
CA ALA A 506 16.00 15.75 -10.56
C ALA A 506 16.13 17.00 -11.43
N LEU A 507 15.23 17.12 -12.42
CA LEU A 507 15.22 18.18 -13.43
C LEU A 507 13.83 18.82 -13.50
N GLU A 508 13.78 20.14 -13.68
CA GLU A 508 12.56 20.82 -14.14
C GLU A 508 12.24 20.45 -15.58
N THR A 509 10.95 20.42 -15.92
CA THR A 509 10.50 20.21 -17.29
C THR A 509 9.78 21.44 -17.86
N GLY A 510 9.45 21.39 -19.15
CA GLY A 510 8.72 22.46 -19.85
C GLY A 510 7.29 22.05 -20.21
N GLY A 511 6.52 22.99 -20.79
CA GLY A 511 5.09 22.80 -21.09
C GLY A 511 4.73 21.70 -22.11
N ASP A 512 5.71 21.02 -22.72
CA ASP A 512 5.51 19.84 -23.58
C ASP A 512 5.64 18.51 -22.80
N ALA A 513 5.82 18.57 -21.48
CA ALA A 513 5.92 17.40 -20.61
C ALA A 513 4.64 16.54 -20.62
N PRO A 514 4.76 15.21 -20.36
CA PRO A 514 3.59 14.35 -20.17
C PRO A 514 2.73 14.87 -19.01
N MET A 515 1.45 14.51 -19.01
CA MET A 515 0.54 14.88 -17.93
C MET A 515 0.82 14.04 -16.70
N CYS A 516 0.87 14.67 -15.53
CA CYS A 516 0.95 14.02 -14.24
C CYS A 516 -0.43 13.93 -13.56
N TYR A 517 -0.54 13.16 -12.49
CA TYR A 517 -1.78 12.82 -11.79
C TYR A 517 -2.57 14.03 -11.27
N TYR A 518 -1.90 15.16 -11.04
CA TYR A 518 -2.50 16.44 -10.65
C TYR A 518 -3.11 17.23 -11.83
N GLY A 519 -3.24 16.61 -13.01
CA GLY A 519 -4.00 17.16 -14.12
C GLY A 519 -3.29 18.27 -14.92
N ASN A 520 -1.99 18.48 -14.70
CA ASN A 520 -1.13 19.40 -15.44
C ASN A 520 0.08 18.67 -16.05
N PRO A 521 0.81 19.27 -17.02
CA PRO A 521 2.11 18.75 -17.44
C PRO A 521 3.03 18.58 -16.24
N CYS A 522 3.77 17.48 -16.19
CA CYS A 522 4.65 17.16 -15.08
C CYS A 522 5.65 18.28 -14.85
N GLU A 523 5.81 18.73 -13.62
CA GLU A 523 6.70 19.85 -13.29
C GLU A 523 8.17 19.40 -13.25
N TYR A 524 8.41 18.15 -12.82
CA TYR A 524 9.75 17.60 -12.60
C TYR A 524 9.91 16.20 -13.18
N THR A 525 11.14 15.83 -13.50
CA THR A 525 11.56 14.44 -13.76
C THR A 525 12.65 14.03 -12.80
N SER A 526 12.70 12.75 -12.45
CA SER A 526 13.75 12.16 -11.62
C SER A 526 13.91 10.68 -11.96
N ALA A 527 14.59 9.91 -11.11
CA ALA A 527 14.62 8.45 -11.21
C ALA A 527 14.38 7.76 -9.87
N ARG A 528 13.81 6.57 -9.97
CA ARG A 528 13.67 5.56 -8.92
C ARG A 528 14.10 4.23 -9.51
N ILE A 529 15.08 3.59 -8.89
CA ILE A 529 15.59 2.29 -9.32
C ILE A 529 15.46 1.28 -8.19
N THR A 530 15.18 0.02 -8.54
CA THR A 530 14.98 -1.06 -7.58
C THR A 530 15.80 -2.29 -7.94
N THR A 531 16.06 -3.19 -7.01
CA THR A 531 16.67 -4.49 -7.29
C THR A 531 15.67 -5.65 -7.28
N ALA A 532 14.37 -5.36 -7.34
CA ALA A 532 13.29 -6.35 -7.29
C ALA A 532 13.47 -7.46 -8.34
N GLY A 533 13.32 -8.71 -7.92
CA GLY A 533 13.54 -9.92 -8.71
C GLY A 533 14.98 -10.15 -9.17
N LYS A 534 15.96 -9.45 -8.58
CA LYS A 534 17.39 -9.51 -8.99
C LYS A 534 18.35 -9.65 -7.81
N VAL A 535 18.31 -8.71 -6.88
CA VAL A 535 19.18 -8.69 -5.69
C VAL A 535 18.27 -8.44 -4.49
N GLU A 536 18.03 -9.48 -3.71
CA GLU A 536 17.05 -9.48 -2.63
C GLU A 536 17.68 -10.05 -1.36
N PRO A 537 18.59 -9.31 -0.69
CA PRO A 537 19.21 -9.79 0.53
C PRO A 537 18.18 -10.09 1.62
N MET A 538 18.51 -11.08 2.44
CA MET A 538 17.83 -11.37 3.68
C MET A 538 18.87 -11.32 4.79
N PHE A 539 18.70 -10.38 5.72
CA PHE A 539 19.71 -9.99 6.72
C PHE A 539 21.01 -9.48 6.12
N GLY A 540 21.91 -9.06 7.00
CA GLY A 540 23.21 -8.59 6.64
C GLY A 540 23.48 -7.17 7.13
N ARG A 541 24.63 -6.65 6.71
CA ARG A 541 24.87 -5.22 6.70
C ARG A 541 24.61 -4.71 5.30
N ILE A 542 23.71 -3.76 5.15
CA ILE A 542 23.43 -3.10 3.89
C ILE A 542 23.84 -1.65 4.05
N GLU A 543 24.73 -1.17 3.18
CA GLU A 543 25.22 0.20 3.24
C GLU A 543 25.35 0.84 1.86
N ALA A 544 25.22 2.17 1.83
CA ALA A 544 25.54 2.97 0.67
C ALA A 544 26.30 4.22 1.09
N ARG A 545 27.29 4.62 0.29
CA ARG A 545 28.01 5.87 0.46
C ARG A 545 27.43 6.93 -0.47
N ILE A 546 26.72 7.88 0.11
CA ILE A 546 25.85 8.81 -0.63
C ILE A 546 26.20 10.26 -0.27
N LYS A 547 26.31 11.12 -1.28
CA LYS A 547 26.26 12.58 -1.11
C LYS A 547 24.87 13.09 -1.51
N LEU A 548 24.23 13.78 -0.58
CA LEU A 548 22.84 14.18 -0.70
C LEU A 548 22.67 15.59 -1.28
N PRO A 549 21.57 15.85 -2.01
CA PRO A 549 21.15 17.20 -2.38
C PRO A 549 20.63 17.98 -1.16
N PHE A 550 20.28 19.26 -1.36
CA PHE A 550 19.59 20.07 -0.36
C PHE A 550 18.62 21.04 -1.03
N GLY A 551 17.63 21.53 -0.28
CA GLY A 551 16.61 22.46 -0.78
C GLY A 551 15.20 22.05 -0.38
N GLN A 552 14.32 23.04 -0.38
CA GLN A 552 12.91 22.84 -0.08
C GLN A 552 12.27 21.86 -1.08
N GLY A 553 11.51 20.88 -0.57
CA GLY A 553 10.83 19.87 -1.37
C GLY A 553 11.71 18.80 -2.00
N ILE A 554 12.99 18.69 -1.61
CA ILE A 554 13.88 17.64 -2.10
C ILE A 554 13.90 16.45 -1.13
N TRP A 555 13.68 15.22 -1.62
CA TRP A 555 13.56 14.01 -0.79
C TRP A 555 14.28 12.81 -1.41
N PRO A 556 15.62 12.71 -1.23
CA PRO A 556 16.37 11.50 -1.51
C PRO A 556 16.05 10.39 -0.50
N ALA A 557 16.00 9.14 -0.97
CA ALA A 557 15.87 7.97 -0.12
C ALA A 557 16.72 6.79 -0.62
N PHE A 558 17.25 6.03 0.35
CA PHE A 558 17.85 4.72 0.20
C PHE A 558 17.15 3.77 1.17
N TRP A 559 16.41 2.81 0.64
CA TRP A 559 15.43 2.05 1.39
C TRP A 559 15.19 0.68 0.77
N MET A 560 14.35 -0.12 1.41
CA MET A 560 14.09 -1.51 1.06
C MET A 560 12.61 -1.84 1.21
N LEU A 561 12.09 -2.71 0.35
CA LEU A 561 10.74 -3.29 0.45
C LEU A 561 10.82 -4.83 0.43
N GLY A 562 9.91 -5.50 1.13
CA GLY A 562 9.76 -6.95 1.06
C GLY A 562 9.51 -7.45 -0.35
N ASN A 563 10.15 -8.56 -0.74
CA ASN A 563 10.02 -9.12 -2.09
C ASN A 563 8.64 -9.75 -2.38
N ASP A 564 7.84 -9.95 -1.35
CA ASP A 564 6.46 -10.40 -1.37
C ASP A 564 5.44 -9.25 -1.52
N PHE A 565 5.92 -8.01 -1.76
CA PHE A 565 5.07 -6.82 -1.94
C PHE A 565 3.93 -7.01 -2.94
N TRP A 566 4.12 -7.80 -4.00
CA TRP A 566 3.07 -8.02 -5.01
C TRP A 566 2.01 -9.03 -4.57
N GLN A 567 2.30 -9.81 -3.53
CA GLN A 567 1.46 -10.85 -2.96
C GLN A 567 0.66 -10.29 -1.78
N VAL A 568 1.34 -9.63 -0.83
CA VAL A 568 0.71 -9.19 0.43
C VAL A 568 0.44 -7.68 0.49
N SER A 569 0.96 -6.90 -0.48
CA SER A 569 0.90 -5.44 -0.52
C SER A 569 1.59 -4.76 0.67
N TRP A 570 1.77 -3.44 0.57
CA TRP A 570 2.21 -2.61 1.69
C TRP A 570 1.03 -2.28 2.63
N PRO A 571 1.24 -2.24 3.96
CA PRO A 571 2.51 -2.38 4.67
C PRO A 571 2.85 -3.83 5.09
N ALA A 572 2.08 -4.83 4.65
CA ALA A 572 2.28 -6.22 5.07
C ALA A 572 3.62 -6.80 4.63
N SER A 573 4.12 -6.41 3.46
CA SER A 573 5.46 -6.78 2.97
C SER A 573 6.61 -6.15 3.76
N GLY A 574 6.31 -5.15 4.58
CA GLY A 574 7.29 -4.33 5.29
C GLY A 574 8.18 -3.44 4.43
N GLU A 575 8.79 -2.46 5.09
CA GLU A 575 9.67 -1.44 4.49
C GLU A 575 10.78 -1.08 5.48
N ILE A 576 12.04 -1.06 5.03
CA ILE A 576 13.20 -0.65 5.84
C ILE A 576 13.85 0.57 5.16
N ASP A 577 13.62 1.74 5.72
CA ASP A 577 14.26 2.97 5.27
C ASP A 577 15.63 3.10 5.89
N ILE A 578 16.68 2.76 5.15
CA ILE A 578 18.08 2.86 5.60
C ILE A 578 18.45 4.33 5.78
N MET A 579 18.02 5.17 4.83
CA MET A 579 18.14 6.62 4.90
C MET A 579 17.00 7.26 4.14
N GLU A 580 16.27 8.12 4.84
CA GLU A 580 15.56 9.21 4.23
C GLU A 580 16.12 10.54 4.71
N TYR A 581 16.06 11.54 3.84
CA TYR A 581 16.56 12.87 4.13
C TYR A 581 15.65 13.93 3.51
N ILE A 582 15.38 14.98 4.26
CA ILE A 582 14.57 16.11 3.80
C ILE A 582 15.50 17.28 3.49
N GLY A 583 15.51 17.75 2.25
CA GLY A 583 16.45 18.76 1.78
C GLY A 583 16.42 20.11 2.51
N LYS A 584 15.28 20.46 3.14
CA LYS A 584 15.15 21.66 3.99
C LYS A 584 15.72 21.48 5.40
N GLU A 585 16.01 20.25 5.80
CA GLU A 585 16.54 19.86 7.11
C GLU A 585 17.96 19.32 6.99
N PRO A 586 18.95 20.15 6.60
CA PRO A 586 20.22 19.62 6.11
C PRO A 586 21.11 18.95 7.17
N TYR A 587 20.68 18.93 8.42
CA TYR A 587 21.38 18.34 9.56
C TYR A 587 20.77 17.01 10.03
N ARG A 588 19.68 16.55 9.40
CA ARG A 588 18.89 15.42 9.88
C ARG A 588 18.70 14.35 8.81
N ALA A 589 18.99 13.11 9.19
CA ALA A 589 18.63 11.92 8.44
C ALA A 589 17.71 11.05 9.29
N HIS A 590 16.92 10.21 8.64
CA HIS A 590 15.90 9.38 9.25
C HIS A 590 16.12 7.93 8.85
N GLY A 591 15.98 7.02 9.82
CA GLY A 591 15.82 5.59 9.56
C GLY A 591 14.49 5.14 10.13
N SER A 592 13.76 4.35 9.35
CA SER A 592 12.38 3.96 9.65
C SER A 592 12.16 2.48 9.34
N PHE A 593 11.26 1.85 10.09
CA PHE A 593 10.74 0.52 9.79
C PHE A 593 9.21 0.58 9.75
N HIS A 594 8.64 0.11 8.64
CA HIS A 594 7.21 0.08 8.41
C HIS A 594 6.72 -1.36 8.34
N GLY A 595 5.56 -1.60 8.93
CA GLY A 595 4.87 -2.89 8.91
C GLY A 595 3.44 -2.75 9.42
N PRO A 596 2.67 -3.85 9.48
CA PRO A 596 1.30 -3.83 9.98
C PRO A 596 1.20 -3.16 11.36
N GLY A 597 0.33 -2.15 11.46
CA GLY A 597 0.13 -1.37 12.70
C GLY A 597 1.20 -0.33 13.03
N HIS A 598 2.29 -0.23 12.26
CA HIS A 598 3.37 0.74 12.46
C HIS A 598 3.93 1.24 11.12
N PHE A 599 3.17 2.08 10.41
CA PHE A 599 3.51 2.55 9.06
C PHE A 599 3.09 4.02 8.85
N GLY A 600 3.55 4.63 7.75
CA GLY A 600 3.28 6.04 7.44
C GLY A 600 3.76 6.95 8.57
N GLY A 601 2.90 7.84 9.07
CA GLY A 601 3.24 8.70 10.21
C GLY A 601 3.43 7.99 11.56
N ASN A 602 3.09 6.69 11.66
CA ASN A 602 3.22 5.86 12.85
C ASN A 602 4.35 4.81 12.73
N SER A 603 5.21 4.94 11.73
CA SER A 603 6.38 4.09 11.55
C SER A 603 7.30 4.10 12.78
N LEU A 604 8.09 3.04 12.93
CA LEU A 604 9.17 3.02 13.89
C LEU A 604 10.35 3.84 13.35
N THR A 605 10.29 5.16 13.53
CA THR A 605 11.27 6.11 12.99
C THR A 605 12.17 6.72 14.06
N ARG A 606 13.46 6.83 13.74
CA ARG A 606 14.43 7.61 14.51
C ARG A 606 15.24 8.54 13.61
N SER A 607 15.36 9.81 14.03
CA SER A 607 16.26 10.76 13.38
C SER A 607 17.64 10.77 14.04
N THR A 608 18.66 11.11 13.24
CA THR A 608 20.03 11.36 13.69
C THR A 608 20.63 12.60 13.04
N SER A 609 21.73 13.09 13.60
CA SER A 609 22.53 14.23 13.13
C SER A 609 24.00 13.96 13.38
N LEU A 610 24.90 14.62 12.65
CA LEU A 610 26.34 14.47 12.88
C LEU A 610 26.75 14.99 14.28
N PRO A 611 27.66 14.30 15.00
CA PRO A 611 28.08 14.70 16.35
C PRO A 611 28.75 16.08 16.42
N ASP A 612 29.36 16.53 15.33
CA ASP A 612 30.03 17.83 15.21
C ASP A 612 29.07 18.98 14.78
N GLY A 613 27.81 18.65 14.46
CA GLY A 613 26.80 19.60 14.01
C GLY A 613 26.95 20.08 12.56
N ALA A 614 27.80 19.42 11.76
CA ALA A 614 27.90 19.73 10.33
C ALA A 614 26.62 19.29 9.57
N PRO A 615 26.26 19.97 8.47
CA PRO A 615 25.22 19.48 7.56
C PRO A 615 25.61 18.11 6.97
N ILE A 616 24.66 17.18 6.95
CA ILE A 616 24.83 15.83 6.41
C ILE A 616 25.15 15.90 4.91
N ALA A 617 24.46 16.77 4.16
CA ALA A 617 24.63 16.92 2.70
C ALA A 617 25.95 17.60 2.27
N GLU A 618 26.79 18.08 3.19
CA GLU A 618 28.03 18.78 2.83
C GLU A 618 29.07 17.85 2.16
N ASP A 619 29.13 16.60 2.60
CA ASP A 619 30.03 15.58 2.07
C ASP A 619 29.33 14.22 1.98
N TYR A 620 29.98 13.24 1.35
CA TYR A 620 29.54 11.86 1.34
C TYR A 620 29.42 11.30 2.77
N ARG A 621 28.37 10.50 2.98
CA ARG A 621 28.10 9.79 4.23
C ARG A 621 27.83 8.34 3.96
N ILE A 622 28.13 7.50 4.94
CA ILE A 622 27.78 6.08 4.90
C ILE A 622 26.50 5.90 5.69
N PHE A 623 25.44 5.50 5.00
CA PHE A 623 24.17 5.12 5.61
C PHE A 623 24.06 3.61 5.58
N ALA A 624 23.76 2.99 6.72
CA ALA A 624 23.71 1.54 6.80
C ALA A 624 22.65 1.04 7.77
N VAL A 625 22.18 -0.18 7.51
CA VAL A 625 21.53 -1.02 8.51
C VAL A 625 22.35 -2.28 8.75
N GLU A 626 22.41 -2.71 10.00
CA GLU A 626 22.70 -4.09 10.35
C GLU A 626 21.38 -4.75 10.74
N TRP A 627 21.00 -5.72 9.94
CA TRP A 627 19.72 -6.38 9.97
C TRP A 627 19.96 -7.85 10.26
N ALA A 628 19.32 -8.32 11.32
CA ALA A 628 19.21 -9.72 11.67
C ALA A 628 17.75 -9.96 12.05
N ALA A 629 17.39 -11.20 12.34
CA ALA A 629 15.98 -11.42 12.52
C ALA A 629 15.44 -10.96 13.85
N GLY A 630 14.22 -10.44 13.78
CA GLY A 630 13.60 -9.69 14.84
C GLY A 630 14.38 -8.45 15.28
N THR A 631 15.39 -7.97 14.54
CA THR A 631 16.18 -6.79 14.91
C THR A 631 16.81 -6.03 13.75
N ILE A 632 16.67 -4.71 13.73
CA ILE A 632 17.33 -3.84 12.75
C ILE A 632 18.01 -2.71 13.52
N THR A 633 19.27 -2.42 13.18
CA THR A 633 20.06 -1.32 13.76
C THR A 633 20.53 -0.39 12.66
N TRP A 634 20.30 0.91 12.80
CA TRP A 634 20.67 1.93 11.81
C TRP A 634 21.93 2.67 12.21
N TYR A 635 22.73 3.02 11.19
CA TYR A 635 24.04 3.66 11.32
C TYR A 635 24.16 4.88 10.39
N LEU A 636 24.85 5.91 10.88
CA LEU A 636 25.37 7.02 10.09
C LEU A 636 26.87 7.13 10.36
N ASP A 637 27.70 7.03 9.32
CA ASP A 637 29.17 7.03 9.40
C ASP A 637 29.68 6.04 10.47
N ASP A 638 29.16 4.81 10.43
CA ASP A 638 29.42 3.70 11.37
C ASP A 638 29.02 3.94 12.84
N VAL A 639 28.28 5.02 13.12
CA VAL A 639 27.71 5.29 14.44
C VAL A 639 26.26 4.83 14.51
N ALA A 640 25.99 3.79 15.30
CA ALA A 640 24.63 3.32 15.56
C ALA A 640 23.80 4.41 16.25
N TYR A 641 22.60 4.68 15.76
CA TYR A 641 21.70 5.69 16.34
C TYR A 641 20.30 5.19 16.70
N SER A 642 19.90 4.01 16.21
CA SER A 642 18.63 3.37 16.53
C SER A 642 18.72 1.86 16.41
N THR A 643 18.01 1.14 17.26
CA THR A 643 17.74 -0.30 17.12
C THR A 643 16.26 -0.54 17.39
N TYR A 644 15.58 -1.21 16.46
CA TYR A 644 14.23 -1.74 16.67
C TYR A 644 14.28 -3.25 16.66
N THR A 645 13.38 -3.85 17.44
CA THR A 645 13.25 -5.30 17.56
C THR A 645 11.79 -5.70 17.48
N ALA A 646 11.49 -6.99 17.32
CA ALA A 646 10.12 -7.51 17.34
C ALA A 646 9.31 -7.06 18.57
N ALA A 647 9.98 -6.78 19.71
CA ALA A 647 9.33 -6.28 20.92
C ALA A 647 8.85 -4.81 20.82
N HIS A 648 9.30 -4.06 19.82
CA HIS A 648 8.87 -2.68 19.56
C HIS A 648 7.64 -2.60 18.66
N VAL A 649 7.29 -3.68 17.97
CA VAL A 649 6.10 -3.76 17.12
C VAL A 649 4.84 -3.84 18.00
N PRO A 650 3.72 -3.20 17.61
CA PRO A 650 2.49 -3.23 18.39
C PRO A 650 2.00 -4.66 18.70
N ALA A 651 1.48 -4.86 19.91
CA ALA A 651 0.96 -6.16 20.33
C ALA A 651 -0.16 -6.63 19.38
N GLY A 652 -0.07 -7.88 18.92
CA GLY A 652 -1.04 -8.46 17.98
C GLY A 652 -0.75 -8.15 16.50
N THR A 653 0.40 -7.54 16.17
CA THR A 653 0.85 -7.35 14.78
C THR A 653 2.14 -8.12 14.52
N PRO A 654 2.34 -8.69 13.31
CA PRO A 654 3.54 -9.46 12.99
C PRO A 654 4.76 -8.57 12.81
N TRP A 655 5.94 -9.10 13.16
CA TRP A 655 7.21 -8.55 12.70
C TRP A 655 7.45 -9.00 11.26
N VAL A 656 7.52 -8.04 10.34
CA VAL A 656 7.63 -8.30 8.89
C VAL A 656 9.06 -8.08 8.38
N GLY A 657 10.06 -8.12 9.27
CA GLY A 657 11.46 -7.93 8.92
C GLY A 657 12.23 -9.23 8.70
N ASP A 658 11.57 -10.38 8.57
CA ASP A 658 12.22 -11.70 8.58
C ASP A 658 12.03 -12.50 7.28
N HIS A 659 12.09 -11.82 6.14
CA HIS A 659 12.05 -12.40 4.79
C HIS A 659 12.94 -11.56 3.84
N PRO A 660 13.16 -11.96 2.58
CA PRO A 660 14.00 -11.19 1.65
C PRO A 660 13.41 -9.83 1.26
N TYR A 661 14.29 -8.84 1.08
CA TYR A 661 13.93 -7.47 0.72
C TYR A 661 14.75 -7.02 -0.49
N PHE A 662 14.15 -6.26 -1.42
CA PHE A 662 14.88 -5.60 -2.49
C PHE A 662 15.22 -4.14 -2.15
N LEU A 663 16.32 -3.64 -2.71
CA LEU A 663 16.86 -2.31 -2.50
C LEU A 663 16.18 -1.28 -3.41
N ILE A 664 16.07 -0.04 -2.96
CA ILE A 664 15.49 1.09 -3.70
C ILE A 664 16.34 2.34 -3.49
N LEU A 665 16.65 3.03 -4.59
CA LEU A 665 17.25 4.36 -4.59
C LEU A 665 16.36 5.30 -5.41
N ASN A 666 16.00 6.45 -4.84
CA ASN A 666 15.25 7.48 -5.55
C ASN A 666 15.55 8.88 -5.03
N LEU A 667 15.21 9.86 -5.88
CA LEU A 667 15.16 11.27 -5.51
C LEU A 667 13.76 11.81 -5.81
N ALA A 668 12.88 11.81 -4.81
CA ALA A 668 11.55 12.40 -4.90
C ALA A 668 11.61 13.94 -4.81
N ILE A 669 10.61 14.57 -5.42
CA ILE A 669 10.42 16.03 -5.47
C ILE A 669 9.00 16.34 -5.04
N GLY A 670 8.84 17.10 -3.97
CA GLY A 670 7.54 17.33 -3.37
C GLY A 670 7.02 16.11 -2.62
N GLY A 671 5.94 16.33 -1.89
CA GLY A 671 5.26 15.31 -1.10
C GLY A 671 4.90 15.83 0.28
N TYR A 672 4.04 15.09 0.98
CA TYR A 672 3.50 15.52 2.27
C TYR A 672 4.59 15.82 3.31
N TRP A 673 5.65 15.01 3.34
CA TRP A 673 6.71 15.10 4.33
C TRP A 673 7.78 16.16 4.02
N PRO A 674 8.40 16.19 2.82
CA PRO A 674 9.38 17.23 2.49
C PRO A 674 8.73 18.62 2.29
N GLY A 675 7.42 18.66 2.02
CA GLY A 675 6.76 19.82 1.43
C GLY A 675 7.10 19.94 -0.06
N TYR A 676 6.61 20.97 -0.73
CA TYR A 676 6.83 21.16 -2.17
C TYR A 676 8.00 22.13 -2.44
N PRO A 677 8.66 22.06 -3.61
CA PRO A 677 9.62 23.07 -4.03
C PRO A 677 9.02 24.48 -4.00
N ASP A 678 9.85 25.47 -3.69
CA ASP A 678 9.50 26.89 -3.72
C ASP A 678 10.57 27.71 -4.48
N GLU A 679 10.51 29.04 -4.44
CA GLU A 679 11.48 29.91 -5.12
C GLU A 679 12.92 29.77 -4.61
N THR A 680 13.14 29.09 -3.48
CA THR A 680 14.46 28.80 -2.93
C THR A 680 15.05 27.50 -3.45
N THR A 681 14.22 26.62 -4.03
CA THR A 681 14.65 25.34 -4.59
C THR A 681 15.33 25.56 -5.94
N VAL A 682 16.62 25.24 -6.02
CA VAL A 682 17.40 25.36 -7.25
C VAL A 682 17.47 24.01 -7.94
N PHE A 683 17.14 23.94 -9.22
CA PHE A 683 17.35 22.76 -10.06
C PHE A 683 18.54 22.98 -11.02
N PRO A 684 19.26 21.91 -11.41
CA PRO A 684 19.04 20.50 -11.04
C PRO A 684 19.47 20.17 -9.60
N GLN A 685 18.93 19.07 -9.05
CA GLN A 685 19.36 18.48 -7.78
C GLN A 685 19.90 17.08 -8.03
N GLU A 686 20.96 16.70 -7.32
CA GLU A 686 21.69 15.46 -7.55
C GLU A 686 21.93 14.70 -6.25
N MET A 687 21.57 13.42 -6.25
CA MET A 687 22.01 12.43 -5.29
C MET A 687 23.13 11.63 -5.93
N LEU A 688 24.33 11.69 -5.35
CA LEU A 688 25.52 10.98 -5.84
C LEU A 688 25.73 9.74 -4.97
N VAL A 689 25.72 8.56 -5.58
CA VAL A 689 25.94 7.29 -4.90
C VAL A 689 27.28 6.72 -5.38
N ASP A 690 28.25 6.65 -4.47
CA ASP A 690 29.59 6.10 -4.72
C ASP A 690 29.53 4.57 -4.83
N TYR A 691 28.87 3.92 -3.86
CA TYR A 691 28.60 2.48 -3.92
C TYR A 691 27.34 2.11 -3.15
N VAL A 692 26.81 0.92 -3.47
CA VAL A 692 25.94 0.14 -2.60
C VAL A 692 26.61 -1.21 -2.33
N ARG A 693 26.69 -1.62 -1.06
CA ARG A 693 27.31 -2.88 -0.63
C ARG A 693 26.39 -3.63 0.31
N VAL A 694 26.35 -4.94 0.11
CA VAL A 694 25.64 -5.90 0.95
C VAL A 694 26.67 -6.87 1.50
N TYR A 695 26.70 -6.99 2.82
CA TYR A 695 27.53 -7.93 3.54
C TYR A 695 26.65 -8.95 4.25
N SER A 696 27.05 -10.21 4.25
CA SER A 696 26.44 -11.23 5.08
C SER A 696 27.35 -11.54 6.26
N ALA A 697 26.77 -11.95 7.38
CA ALA A 697 27.57 -12.42 8.50
C ALA A 697 28.21 -13.75 8.09
N THR A 698 29.51 -13.91 8.36
CA THR A 698 30.23 -15.15 8.08
C THR A 698 29.43 -16.32 8.64
N ASP A 699 29.22 -17.37 7.84
CA ASP A 699 28.57 -18.56 8.37
C ASP A 699 29.50 -19.25 9.37
N THR A 700 29.05 -19.36 10.62
CA THR A 700 29.71 -20.09 11.70
C THR A 700 28.76 -21.12 12.32
N SER A 701 27.72 -21.53 11.58
CA SER A 701 26.70 -22.43 12.12
C SER A 701 27.20 -23.87 12.18
N GLU A 702 26.91 -24.54 13.29
CA GLU A 702 27.13 -25.98 13.43
C GLU A 702 26.23 -26.75 12.47
N ARG A 703 26.80 -27.71 11.74
CA ARG A 703 26.06 -28.55 10.80
C ARG A 703 25.76 -29.90 11.41
N TYR A 704 24.50 -30.31 11.35
CA TYR A 704 24.06 -31.66 11.68
C TYR A 704 23.38 -32.25 10.47
N GLU A 705 23.69 -33.50 10.13
CA GLU A 705 23.27 -34.14 8.89
C GLU A 705 22.52 -35.44 9.18
N ALA A 706 21.45 -35.65 8.43
CA ALA A 706 20.81 -36.94 8.20
C ALA A 706 20.72 -37.18 6.70
N SER A 707 20.44 -38.41 6.26
CA SER A 707 20.33 -38.70 4.82
C SER A 707 19.29 -39.76 4.54
N PHE A 708 18.72 -39.70 3.34
CA PHE A 708 17.86 -40.73 2.78
C PHE A 708 18.28 -41.01 1.32
N VAL A 709 17.71 -42.05 0.72
CA VAL A 709 18.01 -42.43 -0.66
C VAL A 709 16.79 -42.16 -1.54
N ASP A 710 17.01 -41.54 -2.70
CA ASP A 710 15.99 -41.41 -3.75
C ASP A 710 15.81 -42.75 -4.48
N ASP A 711 15.06 -43.68 -3.88
CA ASP A 711 14.85 -45.04 -4.41
C ASP A 711 13.44 -45.30 -4.96
N ALA A 712 12.58 -44.26 -4.98
CA ALA A 712 11.19 -44.35 -5.39
C ALA A 712 10.87 -43.45 -6.59
N ASP A 713 10.14 -44.00 -7.56
CA ASP A 713 9.56 -43.22 -8.66
C ASP A 713 8.26 -42.56 -8.17
N GLY A 714 8.27 -41.24 -8.01
CA GLY A 714 7.13 -40.44 -7.56
C GLY A 714 7.29 -39.79 -6.18
N TRP A 715 6.18 -39.30 -5.64
CA TRP A 715 6.16 -38.59 -4.35
C TRP A 715 6.32 -39.55 -3.16
N THR A 716 7.24 -39.21 -2.28
CA THR A 716 7.46 -39.86 -0.99
C THR A 716 7.44 -38.82 0.11
N LEU A 717 6.74 -39.10 1.22
CA LEU A 717 6.85 -38.30 2.44
C LEU A 717 8.13 -38.72 3.16
N VAL A 718 9.13 -37.85 3.18
CA VAL A 718 10.40 -38.05 3.88
C VAL A 718 10.21 -37.59 5.33
N ARG A 719 10.54 -38.46 6.29
CA ARG A 719 10.55 -38.15 7.73
C ARG A 719 11.93 -38.42 8.28
N LEU A 720 12.58 -37.39 8.80
CA LEU A 720 13.92 -37.46 9.40
C LEU A 720 13.83 -37.08 10.88
N PRO A 721 13.79 -38.06 11.79
CA PRO A 721 13.83 -37.81 13.23
C PRO A 721 15.11 -37.05 13.60
N PHE A 722 15.03 -36.06 14.49
CA PHE A 722 16.21 -35.35 14.98
C PHE A 722 17.23 -36.26 15.67
N SER A 723 16.83 -37.44 16.12
CA SER A 723 17.73 -38.47 16.66
C SER A 723 18.65 -39.11 15.60
N GLU A 724 18.33 -38.98 14.32
CA GLU A 724 19.17 -39.47 13.21
C GLU A 724 20.21 -38.45 12.76
N PHE A 725 20.02 -37.18 13.11
CA PHE A 725 20.96 -36.11 12.80
C PHE A 725 22.23 -36.27 13.62
N SER A 726 23.35 -36.35 12.92
CA SER A 726 24.69 -36.44 13.53
C SER A 726 25.52 -35.24 13.14
N ARG A 727 26.41 -34.80 14.04
CA ARG A 727 27.25 -33.63 13.77
C ARG A 727 28.14 -33.91 12.55
N SER A 728 28.03 -33.05 11.53
CA SER A 728 28.77 -33.21 10.27
C SER A 728 30.28 -33.20 10.52
N THR A 729 31.00 -33.98 9.72
CA THR A 729 32.47 -33.94 9.68
C THR A 729 32.99 -32.69 8.99
N VAL A 730 32.14 -32.01 8.21
CA VAL A 730 32.40 -30.71 7.57
C VAL A 730 31.66 -29.65 8.36
N GLN A 731 32.39 -28.64 8.84
CA GLN A 731 31.82 -27.54 9.62
C GLN A 731 32.29 -26.22 9.05
N ALA A 732 31.50 -25.18 9.28
CA ALA A 732 31.96 -23.82 9.06
C ALA A 732 33.20 -23.52 9.93
N GLU A 733 34.09 -22.69 9.41
CA GLU A 733 35.19 -22.15 10.18
C GLU A 733 34.64 -21.32 11.35
N GLY A 734 35.16 -21.54 12.56
CA GLY A 734 34.66 -20.86 13.76
C GLY A 734 33.34 -21.42 14.31
N ALA A 735 32.79 -22.50 13.72
CA ALA A 735 31.60 -23.13 14.28
C ALA A 735 31.84 -23.56 15.73
N PRO A 736 30.88 -23.30 16.64
CA PRO A 736 30.97 -23.80 17.99
C PRO A 736 31.00 -25.33 18.01
N ASN A 737 31.27 -25.91 19.17
CA ASN A 737 31.27 -27.37 19.35
C ASN A 737 30.33 -27.70 20.50
N THR A 738 29.02 -27.61 20.22
CA THR A 738 27.96 -27.83 21.20
C THR A 738 27.14 -29.07 20.85
N ASP A 739 26.35 -29.53 21.83
CA ASP A 739 25.38 -30.60 21.58
C ASP A 739 24.25 -30.05 20.69
N PHE A 740 23.62 -30.93 19.89
CA PHE A 740 22.57 -30.52 18.95
C PHE A 740 21.37 -29.91 19.69
N ALA A 741 21.34 -28.58 19.73
CA ALA A 741 20.29 -27.81 20.38
C ALA A 741 19.17 -27.52 19.38
N ARG A 742 18.01 -28.16 19.59
CA ARG A 742 16.81 -27.95 18.77
C ARG A 742 16.09 -26.63 19.06
N THR A 743 16.53 -25.88 20.06
CA THR A 743 15.92 -24.60 20.45
C THR A 743 16.25 -23.45 19.51
N ALA A 744 17.24 -23.64 18.63
CA ALA A 744 17.65 -22.60 17.69
C ALA A 744 18.29 -23.18 16.44
N LEU A 745 17.46 -23.47 15.43
CA LEU A 745 17.91 -23.84 14.09
C LEU A 745 17.95 -22.59 13.21
N TRP A 746 19.04 -22.38 12.47
CA TRP A 746 19.28 -21.18 11.65
C TRP A 746 19.20 -21.42 10.14
N GLY A 747 18.84 -22.63 9.74
CA GLY A 747 18.70 -22.98 8.33
C GLY A 747 18.63 -24.47 8.09
N LEU A 748 18.34 -24.80 6.84
CA LEU A 748 18.17 -26.14 6.33
C LEU A 748 18.82 -26.21 4.94
N ASP A 749 19.59 -27.25 4.68
CA ASP A 749 20.09 -27.57 3.35
C ASP A 749 19.53 -28.93 2.92
N ILE A 750 19.12 -29.04 1.67
CA ILE A 750 18.79 -30.31 1.01
C ILE A 750 19.83 -30.48 -0.10
N GLY A 751 20.90 -31.22 0.24
CA GLY A 751 22.03 -31.51 -0.64
C GLY A 751 21.84 -32.81 -1.41
N VAL A 752 22.28 -32.82 -2.67
CA VAL A 752 22.35 -34.03 -3.49
C VAL A 752 23.79 -34.22 -3.96
N ILE A 753 24.32 -35.44 -3.79
CA ILE A 753 25.70 -35.77 -4.13
C ILE A 753 25.74 -36.61 -5.41
N GLY A 754 26.25 -36.00 -6.48
CA GLY A 754 26.74 -36.67 -7.69
C GLY A 754 25.72 -36.85 -8.81
N GLY A 755 26.21 -36.78 -10.06
CA GLY A 755 25.39 -36.96 -11.26
C GLY A 755 24.47 -35.77 -11.55
N ALA A 756 23.77 -35.83 -12.69
CA ALA A 756 22.74 -34.86 -13.03
C ALA A 756 21.36 -35.45 -12.74
N GLY A 757 20.47 -34.67 -12.13
CA GLY A 757 19.12 -35.11 -11.80
C GLY A 757 18.16 -33.94 -11.59
N SER A 758 16.93 -34.28 -11.21
CA SER A 758 15.88 -33.32 -10.90
C SER A 758 14.99 -33.82 -9.79
N ALA A 759 14.53 -32.93 -8.92
CA ALA A 759 13.56 -33.25 -7.88
C ALA A 759 12.55 -32.13 -7.67
N MET A 760 11.49 -32.45 -6.94
CA MET A 760 10.53 -31.49 -6.40
C MET A 760 10.42 -31.69 -4.89
N ILE A 761 10.27 -30.59 -4.15
CA ILE A 761 9.92 -30.60 -2.73
C ILE A 761 8.66 -29.79 -2.48
N ASP A 762 7.93 -30.17 -1.43
CA ASP A 762 6.73 -29.50 -0.98
C ASP A 762 6.51 -29.74 0.53
N GLN A 763 5.79 -28.83 1.21
CA GLN A 763 5.37 -28.94 2.61
C GLN A 763 6.52 -29.28 3.57
N VAL A 764 7.59 -28.48 3.54
CA VAL A 764 8.69 -28.59 4.49
C VAL A 764 8.19 -28.14 5.85
N ARG A 765 8.24 -29.04 6.84
CA ARG A 765 7.67 -28.77 8.17
C ARG A 765 8.35 -29.56 9.27
N LEU A 766 8.13 -29.11 10.50
CA LEU A 766 8.38 -29.90 11.70
C LEU A 766 7.23 -30.89 11.89
N TYR A 767 7.52 -32.10 12.38
CA TYR A 767 6.48 -33.06 12.75
C TYR A 767 6.53 -33.42 14.23
N LEU A 768 5.34 -33.57 14.81
CA LEU A 768 5.12 -34.12 16.14
C LEU A 768 4.98 -35.64 16.02
N GLY A 769 5.58 -36.39 16.94
CA GLY A 769 5.43 -37.85 16.96
C GLY A 769 3.96 -38.27 17.09
N ASP A 770 3.59 -39.30 16.34
CA ASP A 770 2.26 -39.93 16.37
C ASP A 770 1.90 -40.55 17.74
#